data_AF-A0A2V7DHQ4-F1
#
_entry.id   AF-A0A2V7DHQ4-F1
#
_cell.length_a   1.000
_cell.length_b   1.000
_cell.length_c   1.000
_cell.angle_alpha   90.00
_cell.angle_beta   90.00
_cell.angle_gamma   90.00
#
_symmetry.space_group_name_H-M   'P 1'
#
loop_
_entity.id
_entity.type
_entity.pdbx_description
1 polymer ?
#
loop_
_entity_poly.entity_id
_entity_poly.type
_entity_poly.pdbx_seq_one_letter_code
_entity_poly.pdbx_strand_id
1 'polypeptide(L)'
;MAMLRRPSRSRSQMGGPTRVSVRLLGGFELRLVPGGPIALPKRKSQALLAYLAVGPNETQPRDTLTALLRADVPREQARNSLRQTLFTLRHALTPAAPELIRADGDVVVLDRDAIDIDVVAFERLARGERPELERAAVLYGGDLLAGLRIDEAGFEDWLAPRREQLRALALSAFQQLLTQQLREGNVQPALETATRLLTLDPLEESAHHAVMRLHAEQGNITAALRQYESYRGILRRELGREPGLETRDLYHAIRRRGVSAGAVPRPEIPLIGRSAESDALVRTLDSAWARRTQMVVVLGEAGIGKSRLVEELMAEAARRRGHVAVGRCYETQQVLPFGPWLDAARASGMMADDIIEALAPAWRAELARLLPEADRGRSRAPAPANHPRLFEAFAHLLEQVAATRPLLVVVEDAHWADELSLRLLGFLAHRLPAARLLLVVTVREEEAAEARVLGQVLTELDRERRLTRVRLAPLDRADVTALVLALVGGSARDAVAAGLAEEAWSASEGNPFFAVETVRARTEDGVRSHAAGLHRLPERLQLLVARRLDRLSARGRNLAIVAAVVGKEASLPLLALAAGMSDAEVEDAAVELVQQRILVERPGGVDVAHERVRDAALAGLPGARARMLHRRIAESLEAHYAVRLDEHLAAIGSHYLAGEAWERAVTFFRRAGDRALAHGAHREAAACFEHALEALRALPQDRAVQEQSVDLLLTLRHALLPLGETDRIRDALGQAAELAEHLGDRRRQAHVAVFRGSYHWWVGEHARAYELAARGLRSGTDLGDAALCASATYFMAVSHETRGSYRDAVRLLRPLATSASGGISTAYGSVAAPAVFWTSHLARSLAELGDFSAARAAANDAMRIMAPLHHPFLTVHVSCSMATVALRQGRADEAISLLEQLREINMVGSAPVVFPINEWFLAYAYALVGHPDAADLLRRMERLTDDARFTYYYPFWLTLLGEGYLLLGEVEEALARADRALELSRKRGERGNEGWSLRLTGDALSALRPRSEREIADSYRSALAIAEELGMRPLVAHCHLGLGKLYQRTGTRQEAQAHLTTRHDDVPRDGHAVLAGTGRAGAEGFVVKTLVSGARALPALASSRSSPMPHLRGLCQPAEGQVGEAHLTIESRWDSNPSGGEGEIVALRLLRASAPACGFLLR
;
A
#
# COMPACT_ATOMS: atom_id res chain seq x y z
N MET A 1 -71.36 -29.09 -65.36
CA MET A 1 -71.53 -30.34 -66.13
C MET A 1 -70.67 -31.42 -65.50
N ALA A 2 -71.32 -32.56 -65.22
CA ALA A 2 -70.87 -33.95 -64.94
C ALA A 2 -69.35 -34.25 -64.86
N MET A 3 -68.88 -34.89 -63.77
CA MET A 3 -68.55 -36.35 -63.63
C MET A 3 -67.00 -36.50 -63.51
N LEU A 4 -66.34 -37.31 -62.65
CA LEU A 4 -66.63 -38.59 -61.99
C LEU A 4 -65.82 -38.82 -60.68
N ARG A 5 -66.37 -39.73 -59.88
CA ARG A 5 -66.00 -40.35 -58.59
C ARG A 5 -64.58 -40.92 -58.38
N ARG A 6 -63.99 -40.62 -57.19
CA ARG A 6 -63.52 -41.48 -56.04
C ARG A 6 -62.61 -42.73 -56.29
N PRO A 7 -61.65 -43.05 -55.38
CA PRO A 7 -62.04 -43.64 -54.09
C PRO A 7 -61.29 -43.19 -52.82
N SER A 8 -62.07 -43.23 -51.76
CA SER A 8 -61.70 -43.29 -50.35
C SER A 8 -60.95 -44.57 -50.00
N ARG A 9 -59.83 -44.47 -49.27
CA ARG A 9 -59.37 -45.50 -48.35
C ARG A 9 -59.42 -44.94 -46.93
N SER A 10 -60.41 -45.39 -46.16
CA SER A 10 -60.41 -45.29 -44.72
C SER A 10 -59.40 -46.28 -44.14
N ARG A 11 -58.36 -45.77 -43.47
CA ARG A 11 -57.76 -46.44 -42.32
C ARG A 11 -57.61 -45.41 -41.22
N SER A 12 -58.45 -45.58 -40.21
CA SER A 12 -58.30 -45.04 -38.87
C SER A 12 -56.89 -45.28 -38.34
N GLN A 13 -56.14 -44.20 -38.10
CA GLN A 13 -55.14 -44.10 -37.05
C GLN A 13 -54.95 -42.61 -36.75
N MET A 14 -55.13 -42.23 -35.48
CA MET A 14 -54.77 -40.91 -35.00
C MET A 14 -53.26 -40.71 -35.19
N GLY A 15 -52.89 -39.84 -36.11
CA GLY A 15 -51.53 -39.37 -36.35
C GLY A 15 -51.61 -38.26 -37.38
N GLY A 16 -51.29 -37.02 -37.00
CA GLY A 16 -51.20 -35.91 -37.96
C GLY A 16 -50.20 -36.24 -39.10
N PRO A 17 -50.25 -35.52 -40.24
CA PRO A 17 -49.30 -35.76 -41.32
C PRO A 17 -47.88 -35.60 -40.78
N THR A 18 -47.09 -36.66 -40.89
CA THR A 18 -45.70 -36.69 -40.48
C THR A 18 -44.92 -35.65 -41.28
N ARG A 19 -44.41 -34.60 -40.62
CA ARG A 19 -43.67 -33.50 -41.26
C ARG A 19 -42.20 -33.54 -40.90
N VAL A 20 -41.35 -33.14 -41.85
CA VAL A 20 -39.90 -32.98 -41.60
C VAL A 20 -39.68 -31.56 -41.09
N SER A 21 -38.94 -31.39 -40.01
CA SER A 21 -38.53 -30.09 -39.50
C SER A 21 -37.01 -30.00 -39.52
N VAL A 22 -36.50 -28.88 -40.04
CA VAL A 22 -35.08 -28.57 -40.06
C VAL A 22 -34.83 -27.28 -39.27
N ARG A 23 -33.89 -27.38 -38.33
CA ARG A 23 -33.34 -26.24 -37.60
C ARG A 23 -31.95 -25.95 -38.12
N LEU A 24 -31.77 -24.70 -38.54
CA LEU A 24 -30.55 -24.18 -39.13
C LEU A 24 -30.01 -22.97 -38.35
N LEU A 25 -30.79 -22.32 -37.48
CA LEU A 25 -30.34 -21.23 -36.62
C LEU A 25 -29.73 -21.81 -35.32
N GLY A 26 -28.44 -21.53 -35.06
CA GLY A 26 -27.72 -22.08 -33.91
C GLY A 26 -27.16 -23.50 -34.10
N GLY A 27 -27.25 -24.07 -35.31
CA GLY A 27 -26.69 -25.37 -35.65
C GLY A 27 -27.51 -26.10 -36.72
N PHE A 28 -27.13 -27.34 -37.05
CA PHE A 28 -27.90 -28.18 -37.97
C PHE A 28 -28.60 -29.30 -37.19
N GLU A 29 -29.93 -29.33 -37.25
CA GLU A 29 -30.74 -30.41 -36.68
C GLU A 29 -31.91 -30.76 -37.60
N LEU A 30 -32.10 -32.05 -37.87
CA LEU A 30 -33.17 -32.55 -38.73
C LEU A 30 -34.01 -33.54 -37.92
N ARG A 31 -35.33 -33.33 -37.87
CA ARG A 31 -36.26 -34.14 -37.08
C ARG A 31 -37.54 -34.45 -37.85
N LEU A 32 -38.20 -35.52 -37.43
CA LEU A 32 -39.55 -35.87 -37.87
C LEU A 32 -40.56 -35.42 -36.79
N VAL A 33 -41.70 -34.86 -37.17
CA VAL A 33 -42.72 -34.40 -36.22
C VAL A 33 -44.09 -35.01 -36.57
N PRO A 34 -44.69 -35.82 -35.68
CA PRO A 34 -44.10 -36.40 -34.46
C PRO A 34 -43.07 -37.50 -34.78
N GLY A 35 -41.91 -37.46 -34.14
CA GLY A 35 -40.80 -38.40 -34.39
C GLY A 35 -39.45 -37.93 -33.82
N GLY A 36 -38.40 -38.75 -33.99
CA GLY A 36 -37.06 -38.50 -33.48
C GLY A 36 -36.12 -37.79 -34.47
N PRO A 37 -34.84 -37.59 -34.11
CA PRO A 37 -33.83 -37.01 -35.00
C PRO A 37 -33.53 -37.91 -36.20
N ILE A 38 -33.37 -37.30 -37.38
CA ILE A 38 -32.94 -37.97 -38.62
C ILE A 38 -31.42 -37.75 -38.75
N ALA A 39 -30.65 -38.82 -38.65
CA ALA A 39 -29.19 -38.74 -38.72
C ALA A 39 -28.72 -38.53 -40.17
N LEU A 40 -28.05 -37.40 -40.42
CA LEU A 40 -27.30 -37.14 -41.65
C LEU A 40 -25.80 -37.10 -41.29
N PRO A 41 -25.06 -38.22 -41.40
CA PRO A 41 -23.69 -38.29 -40.88
C PRO A 41 -22.67 -37.47 -41.69
N LYS A 42 -22.95 -37.17 -42.95
CA LYS A 42 -22.03 -36.42 -43.83
C LYS A 42 -22.32 -34.92 -43.77
N ARG A 43 -21.35 -34.12 -43.33
CA ARG A 43 -21.43 -32.64 -43.30
C ARG A 43 -21.81 -32.03 -44.64
N LYS A 44 -21.31 -32.57 -45.76
CA LYS A 44 -21.68 -32.12 -47.13
C LYS A 44 -23.16 -32.34 -47.46
N SER A 45 -23.78 -33.40 -46.95
CA SER A 45 -25.22 -33.64 -47.12
C SER A 45 -26.06 -32.67 -46.28
N GLN A 46 -25.59 -32.32 -45.08
CA GLN A 46 -26.22 -31.29 -44.23
C GLN A 46 -26.12 -29.89 -44.90
N ALA A 47 -24.94 -29.54 -45.41
CA ALA A 47 -24.70 -28.30 -46.13
C ALA A 47 -25.59 -28.17 -47.39
N LEU A 48 -25.70 -29.25 -48.19
CA LEU A 48 -26.56 -29.26 -49.38
C LEU A 48 -28.04 -29.09 -49.01
N LEU A 49 -28.54 -29.78 -47.98
CA LEU A 49 -29.94 -29.61 -47.54
C LEU A 49 -30.21 -28.19 -47.05
N ALA A 50 -29.28 -27.62 -46.28
CA ALA A 50 -29.40 -26.25 -45.78
C ALA A 50 -29.42 -25.22 -46.92
N TYR A 51 -28.58 -25.41 -47.95
CA TYR A 51 -28.61 -24.57 -49.15
C TYR A 51 -29.93 -24.69 -49.92
N LEU A 52 -30.47 -25.89 -50.10
CA LEU A 52 -31.76 -26.07 -50.77
C LEU A 52 -32.93 -25.45 -49.96
N ALA A 53 -32.86 -25.55 -48.63
CA ALA A 53 -33.86 -25.00 -47.72
C ALA A 53 -33.89 -23.47 -47.69
N VAL A 54 -32.72 -22.83 -47.73
CA VAL A 54 -32.58 -21.37 -47.50
C VAL A 54 -32.12 -20.60 -48.75
N GLY A 55 -31.79 -21.31 -49.82
CA GLY A 55 -31.30 -20.74 -51.07
C GLY A 55 -32.34 -19.89 -51.83
N PRO A 56 -31.90 -19.08 -52.80
CA PRO A 56 -32.72 -18.04 -53.44
C PRO A 56 -33.88 -18.61 -54.27
N ASN A 57 -33.75 -19.81 -54.82
CA ASN A 57 -34.75 -20.47 -55.68
C ASN A 57 -35.12 -21.86 -55.14
N GLU A 58 -36.37 -22.26 -55.31
CA GLU A 58 -36.87 -23.60 -54.97
C GLU A 58 -36.33 -24.69 -55.91
N THR A 59 -36.00 -24.29 -57.14
CA THR A 59 -35.38 -25.13 -58.18
C THR A 59 -33.95 -24.67 -58.41
N GLN A 60 -33.00 -25.57 -58.25
CA GLN A 60 -31.57 -25.29 -58.36
C GLN A 60 -30.93 -26.08 -59.51
N PRO A 61 -30.21 -25.42 -60.44
CA PRO A 61 -29.43 -26.13 -61.46
C PRO A 61 -28.34 -27.00 -60.85
N ARG A 62 -28.11 -28.18 -61.41
CA ARG A 62 -27.05 -29.09 -60.95
C ARG A 62 -25.67 -28.48 -61.05
N ASP A 63 -25.41 -27.65 -62.06
CA ASP A 63 -24.13 -26.96 -62.22
C ASP A 63 -23.87 -25.95 -61.07
N THR A 64 -24.91 -25.27 -60.57
CA THR A 64 -24.83 -24.39 -59.39
C THR A 64 -24.52 -25.17 -58.12
N LEU A 65 -25.20 -26.30 -57.90
CA LEU A 65 -24.94 -27.16 -56.73
C LEU A 65 -23.57 -27.87 -56.80
N THR A 66 -23.08 -28.08 -58.01
CA THR A 66 -21.75 -28.66 -58.27
C THR A 66 -20.66 -27.65 -57.89
N ALA A 67 -20.78 -26.40 -58.33
CA ALA A 67 -19.88 -25.31 -57.97
C ALA A 67 -19.90 -25.00 -56.46
N LEU A 68 -21.06 -25.13 -55.81
CA LEU A 68 -21.23 -24.92 -54.37
C LEU A 68 -20.45 -25.95 -53.52
N LEU A 69 -20.46 -27.22 -53.91
CA LEU A 69 -19.91 -28.33 -53.10
C LEU A 69 -18.47 -28.72 -53.44
N ARG A 70 -17.95 -28.24 -54.58
CA ARG A 70 -16.62 -28.52 -55.16
C ARG A 70 -16.30 -27.49 -56.27
N ALA A 71 -15.76 -26.33 -55.92
CA ALA A 71 -15.46 -25.26 -56.89
C ALA A 71 -14.14 -25.44 -57.67
N ASP A 72 -13.23 -26.27 -57.16
CA ASP A 72 -11.80 -26.32 -57.49
C ASP A 72 -11.37 -27.58 -58.28
N VAL A 73 -12.30 -28.45 -58.67
CA VAL A 73 -12.02 -29.73 -59.36
C VAL A 73 -12.71 -29.82 -60.73
N PRO A 74 -12.22 -30.69 -61.65
CA PRO A 74 -12.84 -30.88 -62.96
C PRO A 74 -14.32 -31.27 -62.88
N ARG A 75 -15.14 -30.76 -63.82
CA ARG A 75 -16.62 -30.88 -63.84
C ARG A 75 -17.14 -32.32 -63.62
N GLU A 76 -16.47 -33.33 -64.17
CA GLU A 76 -16.82 -34.74 -64.02
C GLU A 76 -16.73 -35.22 -62.56
N GLN A 77 -15.67 -34.84 -61.85
CA GLN A 77 -15.47 -35.20 -60.44
C GLN A 77 -16.46 -34.46 -59.53
N ALA A 78 -16.74 -33.19 -59.83
CA ALA A 78 -17.69 -32.40 -59.08
C ALA A 78 -19.13 -32.93 -59.23
N ARG A 79 -19.54 -33.35 -60.44
CA ARG A 79 -20.84 -34.00 -60.70
C ARG A 79 -20.97 -35.35 -59.98
N ASN A 80 -19.91 -36.14 -59.93
CA ASN A 80 -19.91 -37.41 -59.17
C ASN A 80 -20.09 -37.16 -57.65
N SER A 81 -19.42 -36.15 -57.11
CA SER A 81 -19.57 -35.72 -55.70
C SER A 81 -21.01 -35.27 -55.38
N LEU A 82 -21.63 -34.49 -56.27
CA LEU A 82 -23.03 -34.07 -56.14
C LEU A 82 -23.98 -35.29 -56.17
N ARG A 83 -23.77 -36.22 -57.11
CA ARG A 83 -24.58 -37.45 -57.22
C ARG A 83 -24.51 -38.29 -55.94
N GLN A 84 -23.32 -38.48 -55.37
CA GLN A 84 -23.13 -39.22 -54.12
C GLN A 84 -23.77 -38.51 -52.91
N THR A 85 -23.69 -37.18 -52.88
CA THR A 85 -24.28 -36.36 -51.80
C THR A 85 -25.81 -36.38 -51.86
N LEU A 86 -26.40 -36.24 -53.05
CA LEU A 86 -27.84 -36.36 -53.29
C LEU A 86 -28.36 -37.78 -53.00
N PHE A 87 -27.61 -38.82 -53.36
CA PHE A 87 -27.96 -40.20 -53.03
C PHE A 87 -28.01 -40.41 -51.51
N THR A 88 -26.98 -39.95 -50.79
CA THR A 88 -26.92 -40.03 -49.32
C THR A 88 -28.09 -39.29 -48.67
N LEU A 89 -28.40 -38.08 -49.16
CA LEU A 89 -29.47 -37.24 -48.65
C LEU A 89 -30.85 -37.86 -48.91
N ARG A 90 -31.12 -38.34 -50.13
CA ARG A 90 -32.37 -39.02 -50.48
C ARG A 90 -32.55 -40.30 -49.69
N HIS A 91 -31.51 -41.13 -49.55
CA HIS A 91 -31.59 -42.37 -48.80
C HIS A 91 -31.98 -42.14 -47.33
N ALA A 92 -31.42 -41.11 -46.69
CA ALA A 92 -31.77 -40.75 -45.31
C ALA A 92 -33.20 -40.19 -45.15
N LEU A 93 -33.72 -39.52 -46.19
CA LEU A 93 -35.05 -38.90 -46.17
C LEU A 93 -36.17 -39.81 -46.71
N THR A 94 -35.83 -40.85 -47.49
CA THR A 94 -36.80 -41.78 -48.13
C THR A 94 -37.80 -42.42 -47.15
N PRO A 95 -37.40 -42.85 -45.94
CA PRO A 95 -38.34 -43.45 -44.97
C PRO A 95 -39.41 -42.48 -44.44
N ALA A 96 -39.13 -41.18 -44.49
CA ALA A 96 -39.94 -40.14 -43.85
C ALA A 96 -40.67 -39.24 -44.87
N ALA A 97 -40.01 -38.88 -45.96
CA ALA A 97 -40.53 -37.98 -46.99
C ALA A 97 -39.85 -38.27 -48.35
N PRO A 98 -40.29 -39.32 -49.07
CA PRO A 98 -39.61 -39.82 -50.28
C PRO A 98 -39.63 -38.82 -51.45
N GLU A 99 -40.59 -37.91 -51.46
CA GLU A 99 -40.79 -36.89 -52.50
C GLU A 99 -40.18 -35.52 -52.13
N LEU A 100 -39.53 -35.38 -50.97
CA LEU A 100 -39.04 -34.10 -50.47
C LEU A 100 -37.97 -33.47 -51.36
N ILE A 101 -37.13 -34.30 -51.99
CA ILE A 101 -36.10 -33.86 -52.94
C ILE A 101 -36.31 -34.57 -54.27
N ARG A 102 -36.73 -33.81 -55.28
CA ARG A 102 -36.86 -34.28 -56.65
C ARG A 102 -35.66 -33.85 -57.46
N ALA A 103 -35.09 -34.76 -58.23
CA ALA A 103 -33.99 -34.46 -59.13
C ALA A 103 -34.40 -34.89 -60.53
N ASP A 104 -34.83 -33.93 -61.34
CA ASP A 104 -35.38 -34.13 -62.70
C ASP A 104 -34.46 -33.42 -63.71
N GLY A 105 -34.04 -34.12 -64.75
CA GLY A 105 -33.10 -33.58 -65.76
C GLY A 105 -31.87 -32.91 -65.12
N ASP A 106 -31.65 -31.64 -65.44
CA ASP A 106 -30.51 -30.83 -64.96
C ASP A 106 -30.81 -30.01 -63.68
N VAL A 107 -31.94 -30.23 -63.01
CA VAL A 107 -32.34 -29.48 -61.80
C VAL A 107 -32.60 -30.36 -60.59
N VAL A 108 -32.48 -29.75 -59.41
CA VAL A 108 -32.83 -30.33 -58.11
C VAL A 108 -33.83 -29.40 -57.42
N VAL A 109 -34.94 -29.95 -56.97
CA VAL A 109 -36.05 -29.22 -56.33
C VAL A 109 -36.26 -29.76 -54.92
N LEU A 110 -36.39 -28.85 -53.96
CA LEU A 110 -36.83 -29.16 -52.59
C LEU A 110 -38.30 -28.73 -52.44
N ASP A 111 -39.16 -29.66 -52.02
CA ASP A 111 -40.56 -29.35 -51.70
C ASP A 111 -40.63 -28.63 -50.34
N ARG A 112 -40.75 -27.30 -50.37
CA ARG A 112 -40.76 -26.45 -49.17
C ARG A 112 -42.05 -26.55 -48.36
N ASP A 113 -43.15 -27.01 -48.95
CA ASP A 113 -44.43 -27.18 -48.25
C ASP A 113 -44.45 -28.46 -47.38
N ALA A 114 -43.54 -29.40 -47.70
CA ALA A 114 -43.35 -30.65 -46.98
C ALA A 114 -42.31 -30.57 -45.84
N ILE A 115 -41.64 -29.42 -45.65
CA ILE A 115 -40.59 -29.22 -44.63
C ILE A 115 -40.77 -27.91 -43.86
N ASP A 116 -40.79 -27.99 -42.53
CA ASP A 116 -40.79 -26.82 -41.65
C ASP A 116 -39.36 -26.31 -41.46
N ILE A 117 -39.07 -25.11 -41.96
CA ILE A 117 -37.73 -24.49 -41.94
C ILE A 117 -37.74 -23.30 -40.97
N ASP A 118 -36.93 -23.38 -39.91
CA ASP A 118 -36.84 -22.36 -38.86
C ASP A 118 -36.41 -20.98 -39.39
N VAL A 119 -35.48 -20.91 -40.34
CA VAL A 119 -35.02 -19.66 -40.97
C VAL A 119 -36.17 -18.93 -41.67
N VAL A 120 -36.99 -19.65 -42.45
CA VAL A 120 -38.14 -19.06 -43.17
C VAL A 120 -39.19 -18.56 -42.18
N ALA A 121 -39.44 -19.33 -41.11
CA ALA A 121 -40.35 -18.93 -40.04
C ALA A 121 -39.82 -17.68 -39.31
N PHE A 122 -38.53 -17.64 -38.99
CA PHE A 122 -37.88 -16.51 -38.34
C PHE A 122 -37.96 -15.24 -39.20
N GLU A 123 -37.62 -15.31 -40.49
CA GLU A 123 -37.67 -14.14 -41.38
C GLU A 123 -39.07 -13.54 -41.52
N ARG A 124 -40.11 -14.38 -41.51
CA ARG A 124 -41.49 -13.90 -41.52
C ARG A 124 -41.86 -13.23 -40.21
N LEU A 125 -41.53 -13.85 -39.07
CA LEU A 125 -41.90 -13.38 -37.74
C LEU A 125 -41.10 -12.14 -37.29
N ALA A 126 -39.84 -12.02 -37.72
CA ALA A 126 -38.96 -10.90 -37.38
C ALA A 126 -39.41 -9.55 -37.99
N ARG A 127 -40.43 -9.55 -38.85
CA ARG A 127 -41.06 -8.36 -39.45
C ARG A 127 -42.45 -8.06 -38.88
N GLY A 128 -42.89 -8.86 -37.92
CA GLY A 128 -44.24 -8.83 -37.36
C GLY A 128 -44.40 -7.92 -36.15
N GLU A 129 -45.55 -8.04 -35.49
CA GLU A 129 -45.83 -7.35 -34.22
C GLU A 129 -45.29 -8.14 -33.01
N ARG A 130 -45.44 -7.61 -31.80
CA ARG A 130 -44.84 -8.15 -30.58
C ARG A 130 -44.95 -9.68 -30.40
N PRO A 131 -46.14 -10.32 -30.53
CA PRO A 131 -46.25 -11.76 -30.32
C PRO A 131 -45.47 -12.56 -31.38
N GLU A 132 -45.25 -11.97 -32.55
CA GLU A 132 -44.43 -12.53 -33.61
C GLU A 132 -42.94 -12.30 -33.32
N LEU A 133 -42.54 -11.13 -32.82
CA LEU A 133 -41.18 -10.82 -32.39
C LEU A 133 -40.71 -11.72 -31.22
N GLU A 134 -41.57 -11.99 -30.24
CA GLU A 134 -41.27 -12.92 -29.13
C GLU A 134 -41.01 -14.33 -29.67
N ARG A 135 -41.82 -14.79 -30.64
CA ARG A 135 -41.61 -16.08 -31.32
C ARG A 135 -40.37 -16.08 -32.20
N ALA A 136 -40.06 -14.98 -32.88
CA ALA A 136 -38.82 -14.83 -33.65
C ALA A 136 -37.60 -14.92 -32.73
N ALA A 137 -37.66 -14.30 -31.54
CA ALA A 137 -36.63 -14.42 -30.53
C ALA A 137 -36.44 -15.86 -30.07
N VAL A 138 -37.49 -16.65 -29.87
CA VAL A 138 -37.32 -18.07 -29.51
C VAL A 138 -36.68 -18.88 -30.66
N LEU A 139 -36.97 -18.56 -31.92
CA LEU A 139 -36.43 -19.28 -33.08
C LEU A 139 -34.95 -18.97 -33.37
N TYR A 140 -34.47 -17.77 -33.05
CA TYR A 140 -33.09 -17.38 -33.32
C TYR A 140 -32.13 -17.88 -32.22
N GLY A 141 -31.63 -19.11 -32.38
CA GLY A 141 -30.69 -19.75 -31.45
C GLY A 141 -29.21 -19.41 -31.65
N GLY A 142 -28.85 -18.66 -32.70
CA GLY A 142 -27.48 -18.32 -33.08
C GLY A 142 -27.32 -18.24 -34.60
N ASP A 143 -26.08 -18.02 -35.06
CA ASP A 143 -25.80 -17.88 -36.50
C ASP A 143 -26.23 -19.11 -37.32
N LEU A 144 -26.59 -18.86 -38.58
CA LEU A 144 -26.97 -19.91 -39.54
C LEU A 144 -25.87 -20.98 -39.61
N LEU A 145 -26.23 -22.23 -39.36
CA LEU A 145 -25.33 -23.38 -39.39
C LEU A 145 -24.12 -23.24 -38.44
N ALA A 146 -24.31 -22.64 -37.26
CA ALA A 146 -23.24 -22.54 -36.26
C ALA A 146 -22.59 -23.91 -36.00
N GLY A 147 -21.25 -23.96 -36.03
CA GLY A 147 -20.48 -25.20 -35.85
C GLY A 147 -20.37 -26.15 -37.06
N LEU A 148 -21.12 -25.91 -38.15
CA LEU A 148 -20.97 -26.68 -39.39
C LEU A 148 -19.97 -25.99 -40.33
N ARG A 149 -18.84 -26.66 -40.59
CA ARG A 149 -17.80 -26.21 -41.53
C ARG A 149 -17.59 -27.24 -42.63
N ILE A 150 -17.57 -26.77 -43.87
CA ILE A 150 -17.10 -27.53 -45.04
C ILE A 150 -16.04 -26.70 -45.77
N ASP A 151 -14.90 -27.32 -46.09
CA ASP A 151 -13.77 -26.64 -46.74
C ASP A 151 -14.03 -26.47 -48.24
N GLU A 152 -15.07 -25.74 -48.61
CA GLU A 152 -15.50 -25.52 -50.00
C GLU A 152 -15.83 -24.03 -50.20
N ALA A 153 -15.00 -23.32 -50.97
CA ALA A 153 -15.09 -21.86 -51.14
C ALA A 153 -16.47 -21.40 -51.62
N GLY A 154 -17.06 -22.10 -52.59
CA GLY A 154 -18.37 -21.75 -53.15
C GLY A 154 -19.53 -21.81 -52.13
N PHE A 155 -19.42 -22.64 -51.09
CA PHE A 155 -20.43 -22.69 -50.03
C PHE A 155 -20.28 -21.55 -49.02
N GLU A 156 -19.03 -21.21 -48.65
CA GLU A 156 -18.75 -20.08 -47.76
C GLU A 156 -19.15 -18.75 -48.40
N ASP A 157 -18.97 -18.59 -49.72
CA ASP A 157 -19.39 -17.41 -50.49
C ASP A 157 -20.91 -17.16 -50.41
N TRP A 158 -21.73 -18.21 -50.25
CA TRP A 158 -23.16 -18.09 -50.01
C TRP A 158 -23.49 -17.91 -48.52
N LEU A 159 -22.80 -18.64 -47.64
CA LEU A 159 -23.11 -18.72 -46.23
C LEU A 159 -22.81 -17.40 -45.49
N ALA A 160 -21.68 -16.75 -45.80
CA ALA A 160 -21.26 -15.53 -45.11
C ALA A 160 -22.25 -14.36 -45.31
N PRO A 161 -22.67 -13.98 -46.53
CA PRO A 161 -23.68 -12.93 -46.73
C PRO A 161 -25.03 -13.27 -46.10
N ARG A 162 -25.41 -14.56 -46.09
CA ARG A 162 -26.69 -14.99 -45.52
C ARG A 162 -26.68 -14.92 -43.98
N ARG A 163 -25.56 -15.28 -43.34
CA ARG A 163 -25.35 -15.09 -41.89
C ARG A 163 -25.49 -13.62 -41.51
N GLU A 164 -24.81 -12.74 -42.25
CA GLU A 164 -24.85 -11.30 -42.02
C GLU A 164 -26.28 -10.74 -42.12
N GLN A 165 -27.01 -11.13 -43.17
CA GLN A 165 -28.40 -10.71 -43.38
C GLN A 165 -29.33 -11.15 -42.23
N LEU A 166 -29.22 -12.41 -41.80
CA LEU A 166 -30.07 -12.97 -40.74
C LEU A 166 -29.73 -12.36 -39.37
N ARG A 167 -28.44 -12.11 -39.10
CA ARG A 167 -27.98 -11.44 -37.89
C ARG A 167 -28.49 -10.00 -37.83
N ALA A 168 -28.41 -9.25 -38.92
CA ALA A 168 -28.97 -7.90 -39.01
C ALA A 168 -30.48 -7.87 -38.76
N LEU A 169 -31.21 -8.86 -39.28
CA LEU A 169 -32.65 -9.00 -39.04
C LEU A 169 -32.96 -9.34 -37.57
N ALA A 170 -32.14 -10.19 -36.93
CA ALA A 170 -32.28 -10.53 -35.51
C ALA A 170 -32.02 -9.34 -34.59
N LEU A 171 -30.95 -8.58 -34.84
CA LEU A 171 -30.63 -7.37 -34.10
C LEU A 171 -31.80 -6.36 -34.14
N SER A 172 -32.33 -6.10 -35.35
CA SER A 172 -33.49 -5.22 -35.53
C SER A 172 -34.73 -5.71 -34.78
N ALA A 173 -35.06 -7.00 -34.89
CA ALA A 173 -36.21 -7.59 -34.19
C ALA A 173 -36.06 -7.50 -32.66
N PHE A 174 -34.86 -7.73 -32.12
CA PHE A 174 -34.60 -7.70 -30.67
C PHE A 174 -34.60 -6.27 -30.13
N GLN A 175 -34.08 -5.29 -30.88
CA GLN A 175 -34.19 -3.87 -30.53
C GLN A 175 -35.65 -3.40 -30.48
N GLN A 176 -36.47 -3.81 -31.45
CA GLN A 176 -37.91 -3.50 -31.47
C GLN A 176 -38.64 -4.14 -30.29
N LEU A 177 -38.35 -5.41 -30.00
CA LEU A 177 -38.94 -6.14 -28.87
C LEU A 177 -38.55 -5.52 -27.53
N LEU A 178 -37.26 -5.21 -27.33
CA LEU A 178 -36.75 -4.55 -26.12
C LEU A 178 -37.44 -3.20 -25.90
N THR A 179 -37.57 -2.39 -26.96
CA THR A 179 -38.24 -1.08 -26.89
C THR A 179 -39.70 -1.22 -26.43
N GLN A 180 -40.43 -2.22 -26.93
CA GLN A 180 -41.82 -2.47 -26.53
C GLN A 180 -41.91 -2.97 -25.08
N GLN A 181 -41.04 -3.90 -24.67
CA GLN A 181 -41.01 -4.43 -23.30
C GLN A 181 -40.67 -3.36 -22.25
N LEU A 182 -39.74 -2.45 -22.56
CA LEU A 182 -39.38 -1.34 -21.69
C LEU A 182 -40.53 -0.33 -21.50
N ARG A 183 -41.38 -0.12 -22.52
CA ARG A 183 -42.55 0.77 -22.40
C ARG A 183 -43.63 0.23 -21.46
N GLU A 184 -43.75 -1.08 -21.37
CA GLU A 184 -44.77 -1.75 -20.55
C GLU A 184 -44.29 -2.08 -19.13
N GLY A 185 -43.01 -1.89 -18.82
CA GLY A 185 -42.44 -2.14 -17.49
C GLY A 185 -42.19 -3.61 -17.17
N ASN A 186 -42.13 -4.49 -18.17
CA ASN A 186 -41.84 -5.91 -17.98
C ASN A 186 -40.33 -6.13 -17.81
N VAL A 187 -39.85 -6.04 -16.57
CA VAL A 187 -38.41 -6.01 -16.24
C VAL A 187 -37.65 -7.28 -16.67
N GLN A 188 -38.19 -8.46 -16.36
CA GLN A 188 -37.47 -9.72 -16.60
C GLN A 188 -37.35 -10.07 -18.11
N PRO A 189 -38.44 -10.02 -18.92
CA PRO A 189 -38.33 -10.22 -20.37
C PRO A 189 -37.46 -9.19 -21.08
N ALA A 190 -37.46 -7.93 -20.60
CA ALA A 190 -36.61 -6.87 -21.13
C ALA A 190 -35.12 -7.15 -20.87
N LEU A 191 -34.78 -7.60 -19.66
CA LEU A 191 -33.40 -7.96 -19.31
C LEU A 191 -32.90 -9.13 -20.16
N GLU A 192 -33.71 -10.18 -20.33
CA GLU A 192 -33.38 -11.33 -21.18
C GLU A 192 -33.16 -10.92 -22.65
N THR A 193 -34.03 -10.07 -23.19
CA THR A 193 -33.91 -9.57 -24.57
C THR A 193 -32.66 -8.70 -24.73
N ALA A 194 -32.36 -7.82 -23.76
CA ALA A 194 -31.17 -6.97 -23.77
C ALA A 194 -29.86 -7.79 -23.67
N THR A 195 -29.80 -8.80 -22.80
CA THR A 195 -28.63 -9.70 -22.69
C THR A 195 -28.39 -10.47 -23.99
N ARG A 196 -29.46 -10.92 -24.65
CA ARG A 196 -29.35 -11.59 -25.97
C ARG A 196 -28.88 -10.63 -27.06
N LEU A 197 -29.36 -9.39 -27.05
CA LEU A 197 -28.89 -8.34 -27.96
C LEU A 197 -27.38 -8.09 -27.77
N LEU A 198 -26.90 -8.01 -26.53
CA LEU A 198 -25.47 -7.85 -26.21
C LEU A 198 -24.60 -9.05 -26.59
N THR A 199 -25.19 -10.25 -26.67
CA THR A 199 -24.48 -11.45 -27.17
C THR A 199 -24.28 -11.37 -28.68
N LEU A 200 -25.22 -10.76 -29.40
CA LEU A 200 -25.15 -10.58 -30.86
C LEU A 200 -24.37 -9.33 -31.26
N ASP A 201 -24.44 -8.26 -30.47
CA ASP A 201 -23.66 -7.05 -30.67
C ASP A 201 -23.22 -6.46 -29.31
N PRO A 202 -22.00 -6.77 -28.85
CA PRO A 202 -21.46 -6.22 -27.61
C PRO A 202 -21.28 -4.70 -27.62
N LEU A 203 -21.31 -4.04 -28.79
CA LEU A 203 -21.11 -2.59 -28.94
C LEU A 203 -22.43 -1.79 -28.89
N GLU A 204 -23.58 -2.46 -28.84
CA GLU A 204 -24.89 -1.83 -28.85
C GLU A 204 -25.18 -1.05 -27.55
N GLU A 205 -25.01 0.27 -27.60
CA GLU A 205 -25.09 1.16 -26.43
C GLU A 205 -26.47 1.14 -25.77
N SER A 206 -27.54 1.11 -26.58
CA SER A 206 -28.92 1.15 -26.10
C SER A 206 -29.26 -0.04 -25.19
N ALA A 207 -28.68 -1.20 -25.48
CA ALA A 207 -28.84 -2.42 -24.71
C ALA A 207 -28.10 -2.34 -23.36
N HIS A 208 -26.86 -1.84 -23.35
CA HIS A 208 -26.11 -1.59 -22.10
C HIS A 208 -26.84 -0.59 -21.21
N HIS A 209 -27.33 0.51 -21.79
CA HIS A 209 -28.11 1.52 -21.10
C HIS A 209 -29.40 0.95 -20.48
N ALA A 210 -30.12 0.08 -21.22
CA ALA A 210 -31.29 -0.61 -20.72
C ALA A 210 -30.98 -1.55 -19.55
N VAL A 211 -29.92 -2.37 -19.64
CA VAL A 211 -29.47 -3.27 -18.56
C VAL A 211 -29.07 -2.47 -17.31
N MET A 212 -28.32 -1.38 -17.48
CA MET A 212 -27.95 -0.48 -16.39
C MET A 212 -29.18 0.07 -15.66
N ARG A 213 -30.18 0.54 -16.43
CA ARG A 213 -31.41 1.11 -15.87
C ARG A 213 -32.26 0.05 -15.16
N LEU A 214 -32.47 -1.11 -15.77
CA LEU A 214 -33.27 -2.20 -15.19
C LEU A 214 -32.63 -2.73 -13.90
N HIS A 215 -31.31 -2.90 -13.85
CA HIS A 215 -30.63 -3.27 -12.60
C HIS A 215 -30.73 -2.20 -11.53
N ALA A 216 -30.62 -0.92 -11.89
CA ALA A 216 -30.78 0.17 -10.93
C ALA A 216 -32.21 0.28 -10.38
N GLU A 217 -33.23 0.04 -11.22
CA GLU A 217 -34.64 0.00 -10.82
C GLU A 217 -34.94 -1.20 -9.89
N GLN A 218 -34.25 -2.33 -10.06
CA GLN A 218 -34.29 -3.48 -9.16
C GLN A 218 -33.48 -3.30 -7.86
N GLY A 219 -32.80 -2.16 -7.66
CA GLY A 219 -31.95 -1.89 -6.50
C GLY A 219 -30.54 -2.53 -6.59
N ASN A 220 -30.21 -3.19 -7.69
CA ASN A 220 -28.91 -3.83 -7.93
C ASN A 220 -27.88 -2.82 -8.48
N ILE A 221 -27.55 -1.79 -7.67
CA ILE A 221 -26.66 -0.69 -8.05
C ILE A 221 -25.28 -1.19 -8.52
N THR A 222 -24.72 -2.19 -7.85
CA THR A 222 -23.43 -2.77 -8.21
C THR A 222 -23.46 -3.44 -9.58
N ALA A 223 -24.51 -4.17 -9.91
CA ALA A 223 -24.67 -4.80 -11.23
C ALA A 223 -24.78 -3.73 -12.34
N ALA A 224 -25.51 -2.65 -12.08
CA ALA A 224 -25.63 -1.54 -13.01
C ALA A 224 -24.29 -0.81 -13.24
N LEU A 225 -23.49 -0.58 -12.19
CA LEU A 225 -22.16 0.04 -12.33
C LEU A 225 -21.14 -0.89 -12.99
N ARG A 226 -21.19 -2.20 -12.72
CA ARG A 226 -20.37 -3.20 -13.41
C ARG A 226 -20.68 -3.24 -14.91
N GLN A 227 -21.97 -3.15 -15.28
CA GLN A 227 -22.37 -3.11 -16.69
C GLN A 227 -21.76 -1.91 -17.43
N TYR A 228 -21.75 -0.72 -16.81
CA TYR A 228 -21.09 0.46 -17.36
C TYR A 228 -19.58 0.26 -17.57
N GLU A 229 -18.90 -0.29 -16.57
CA GLU A 229 -17.46 -0.52 -16.63
C GLU A 229 -17.09 -1.58 -17.68
N SER A 230 -17.90 -2.63 -17.80
CA SER A 230 -17.79 -3.64 -18.85
C SER A 230 -17.95 -3.01 -20.23
N TYR A 231 -18.99 -2.20 -20.41
CA TYR A 231 -19.24 -1.50 -21.68
C TYR A 231 -18.10 -0.54 -22.04
N ARG A 232 -17.64 0.28 -21.09
CA ARG A 232 -16.50 1.20 -21.27
C ARG A 232 -15.23 0.43 -21.67
N GLY A 233 -14.98 -0.71 -21.04
CA GLY A 233 -13.84 -1.57 -21.35
C GLY A 233 -13.90 -2.16 -22.76
N ILE A 234 -15.08 -2.57 -23.22
CA ILE A 234 -15.30 -3.06 -24.60
C ILE A 234 -15.11 -1.91 -25.59
N LEU A 235 -15.76 -0.76 -25.37
CA LEU A 235 -15.74 0.38 -26.28
C LEU A 235 -14.33 0.99 -26.45
N ARG A 236 -13.55 1.03 -25.37
CA ARG A 236 -12.16 1.51 -25.40
C ARG A 236 -11.24 0.56 -26.17
N ARG A 237 -11.47 -0.74 -26.09
CA ARG A 237 -10.68 -1.77 -26.78
C ARG A 237 -10.97 -1.81 -28.27
N GLU A 238 -12.25 -1.81 -28.63
CA GLU A 238 -12.69 -2.00 -30.02
C GLU A 238 -12.71 -0.70 -30.83
N LEU A 239 -13.07 0.43 -30.22
CA LEU A 239 -13.29 1.70 -30.92
C LEU A 239 -12.46 2.87 -30.38
N GLY A 240 -11.71 2.69 -29.28
CA GLY A 240 -10.90 3.76 -28.67
C GLY A 240 -11.71 4.96 -28.16
N ARG A 241 -13.01 4.77 -27.91
CA ARG A 241 -13.96 5.83 -27.52
C ARG A 241 -14.52 5.59 -26.12
N GLU A 242 -15.07 6.66 -25.54
CA GLU A 242 -15.80 6.63 -24.27
C GLU A 242 -17.31 6.48 -24.50
N PRO A 243 -18.08 5.95 -23.53
CA PRO A 243 -19.53 5.83 -23.62
C PRO A 243 -20.21 7.19 -23.87
N GLY A 244 -21.37 7.17 -24.54
CA GLY A 244 -22.17 8.35 -24.85
C GLY A 244 -22.67 9.09 -23.60
N LEU A 245 -23.09 10.34 -23.81
CA LEU A 245 -23.49 11.24 -22.72
C LEU A 245 -24.65 10.69 -21.89
N GLU A 246 -25.68 10.11 -22.51
CA GLU A 246 -26.83 9.53 -21.80
C GLU A 246 -26.40 8.38 -20.87
N THR A 247 -25.53 7.50 -21.34
CA THR A 247 -24.97 6.37 -20.56
C THR A 247 -24.08 6.84 -19.42
N ARG A 248 -23.29 7.90 -19.64
CA ARG A 248 -22.46 8.54 -18.61
C ARG A 248 -23.31 9.24 -17.55
N ASP A 249 -24.35 9.95 -17.96
CA ASP A 249 -25.28 10.63 -17.06
C ASP A 249 -26.06 9.62 -16.22
N LEU A 250 -26.51 8.51 -16.82
CA LEU A 250 -27.11 7.40 -16.11
C LEU A 250 -26.14 6.79 -15.10
N TYR A 251 -24.88 6.55 -15.49
CA TYR A 251 -23.83 6.10 -14.56
C TYR A 251 -23.65 7.07 -13.39
N HIS A 252 -23.56 8.37 -13.65
CA HIS A 252 -23.42 9.38 -12.60
C HIS A 252 -24.68 9.50 -11.72
N ALA A 253 -25.87 9.29 -12.26
CA ALA A 253 -27.13 9.29 -11.51
C ALA A 253 -27.25 8.05 -10.61
N ILE A 254 -26.93 6.86 -11.13
CA ILE A 254 -26.87 5.60 -10.39
C ILE A 254 -25.79 5.67 -9.31
N ARG A 255 -24.61 6.21 -9.63
CA ARG A 255 -23.52 6.41 -8.68
C ARG A 255 -23.92 7.40 -7.59
N ARG A 256 -24.59 8.52 -7.90
CA ARG A 256 -25.09 9.45 -6.88
C ARG A 256 -26.15 8.82 -5.97
N ARG A 257 -27.05 7.98 -6.51
CA ARG A 257 -27.99 7.18 -5.71
C ARG A 257 -27.28 6.15 -4.83
N GLY A 258 -26.26 5.47 -5.35
CA GLY A 258 -25.41 4.53 -4.59
C GLY A 258 -24.54 5.21 -3.53
N VAL A 259 -24.07 6.45 -3.77
CA VAL A 259 -23.25 7.24 -2.84
C VAL A 259 -24.10 7.90 -1.75
N SER A 260 -25.40 8.12 -2.01
CA SER A 260 -26.39 8.53 -0.99
C SER A 260 -26.99 7.34 -0.23
N ALA A 261 -26.68 6.11 -0.64
CA ALA A 261 -27.15 4.89 -0.01
C ALA A 261 -25.98 3.92 0.19
N GLY A 262 -25.12 4.25 1.17
CA GLY A 262 -24.70 3.21 2.11
C GLY A 262 -25.93 2.73 2.86
N ALA A 263 -26.83 2.02 2.17
CA ALA A 263 -27.86 1.25 2.84
C ALA A 263 -27.12 0.11 3.51
N VAL A 264 -26.77 0.31 4.79
CA VAL A 264 -26.57 -0.82 5.70
C VAL A 264 -27.80 -1.71 5.47
N PRO A 265 -27.63 -2.94 4.94
CA PRO A 265 -28.75 -3.84 4.75
C PRO A 265 -29.45 -3.91 6.09
N ARG A 266 -30.72 -3.54 6.15
CA ARG A 266 -31.48 -3.71 7.40
C ARG A 266 -31.48 -5.21 7.64
N PRO A 267 -30.83 -5.69 8.71
CA PRO A 267 -30.88 -7.10 9.00
C PRO A 267 -32.33 -7.48 9.35
N GLU A 268 -32.80 -8.60 8.81
CA GLU A 268 -34.21 -9.04 8.87
C GLU A 268 -34.72 -9.29 10.31
N ILE A 269 -33.82 -9.35 11.30
CA ILE A 269 -34.11 -9.64 12.72
C ILE A 269 -33.72 -8.41 13.56
N PRO A 270 -34.59 -7.90 14.45
CA PRO A 270 -34.29 -6.76 15.33
C PRO A 270 -33.13 -7.04 16.31
N LEU A 271 -32.40 -6.00 16.71
CA LEU A 271 -31.38 -6.09 17.76
C LEU A 271 -32.08 -6.26 19.12
N ILE A 272 -31.77 -7.35 19.84
CA ILE A 272 -32.43 -7.74 21.09
C ILE A 272 -31.40 -7.79 22.23
N GLY A 273 -31.80 -7.36 23.43
CA GLY A 273 -30.99 -7.43 24.65
C GLY A 273 -29.76 -6.53 24.71
N ARG A 274 -29.73 -5.46 23.90
CA ARG A 274 -28.56 -4.56 23.77
C ARG A 274 -28.87 -3.08 23.97
N SER A 275 -29.97 -2.76 24.63
CA SER A 275 -30.47 -1.39 24.77
C SER A 275 -29.45 -0.47 25.46
N ALA A 276 -28.83 -0.94 26.56
CA ALA A 276 -27.87 -0.14 27.32
C ALA A 276 -26.59 0.15 26.51
N GLU A 277 -26.08 -0.83 25.78
CA GLU A 277 -24.90 -0.69 24.92
C GLU A 277 -25.19 0.18 23.70
N SER A 278 -26.36 0.01 23.07
CA SER A 278 -26.83 0.88 21.98
C SER A 278 -26.95 2.33 22.45
N ASP A 279 -27.55 2.58 23.62
CA ASP A 279 -27.67 3.93 24.17
C ASP A 279 -26.29 4.56 24.45
N ALA A 280 -25.32 3.77 24.92
CA ALA A 280 -23.95 4.23 25.11
C ALA A 280 -23.28 4.64 23.78
N LEU A 281 -23.44 3.84 22.73
CA LEU A 281 -22.92 4.15 21.41
C LEU A 281 -23.58 5.40 20.81
N VAL A 282 -24.89 5.55 20.95
CA VAL A 282 -25.61 6.74 20.47
C VAL A 282 -25.14 8.01 21.19
N ARG A 283 -24.89 7.96 22.51
CA ARG A 283 -24.31 9.11 23.24
C ARG A 283 -22.93 9.51 22.74
N THR A 284 -22.10 8.54 22.35
CA THR A 284 -20.78 8.83 21.77
C THR A 284 -20.90 9.39 20.35
N LEU A 285 -21.88 8.95 19.58
CA LEU A 285 -22.21 9.51 18.27
C LEU A 285 -22.70 10.97 18.38
N ASP A 286 -23.55 11.28 19.36
CA ASP A 286 -24.02 12.64 19.64
C ASP A 286 -22.84 13.58 19.95
N SER A 287 -21.92 13.10 20.80
CA SER A 287 -20.72 13.86 21.19
C SER A 287 -19.77 14.08 20.00
N ALA A 288 -19.60 13.08 19.13
CA ALA A 288 -18.83 13.19 17.90
C ALA A 288 -19.43 14.22 16.94
N TRP A 289 -20.75 14.21 16.77
CA TRP A 289 -21.45 15.15 15.88
C TRP A 289 -21.35 16.60 16.35
N ALA A 290 -21.18 16.80 17.67
CA ALA A 290 -20.94 18.08 18.33
C ALA A 290 -19.48 18.58 18.26
N ARG A 291 -18.67 18.10 17.30
CA ARG A 291 -17.27 18.51 17.04
C ARG A 291 -16.28 18.11 18.14
N ARG A 292 -16.44 16.92 18.70
CA ARG A 292 -15.45 16.33 19.61
C ARG A 292 -15.13 14.93 19.16
N THR A 293 -13.89 14.66 18.77
CA THR A 293 -13.54 13.30 18.39
C THR A 293 -13.76 12.35 19.55
N GLN A 294 -14.48 11.26 19.29
CA GLN A 294 -14.76 10.22 20.26
C GLN A 294 -14.13 8.92 19.80
N MET A 295 -13.62 8.14 20.75
CA MET A 295 -13.15 6.79 20.48
C MET A 295 -13.88 5.78 21.35
N VAL A 296 -14.34 4.72 20.72
CA VAL A 296 -15.06 3.63 21.37
C VAL A 296 -14.37 2.31 21.07
N VAL A 297 -14.18 1.49 22.09
CA VAL A 297 -13.81 0.08 21.92
C VAL A 297 -14.98 -0.80 22.35
N VAL A 298 -15.41 -1.69 21.44
CA VAL A 298 -16.43 -2.71 21.68
C VAL A 298 -15.74 -4.04 21.94
N LEU A 299 -15.88 -4.52 23.17
CA LEU A 299 -15.24 -5.72 23.69
C LEU A 299 -16.25 -6.85 23.86
N GLY A 300 -15.80 -8.07 23.62
CA GLY A 300 -16.56 -9.27 23.97
C GLY A 300 -16.11 -10.50 23.19
N GLU A 301 -16.68 -11.64 23.53
CA GLU A 301 -16.35 -12.93 22.94
C GLU A 301 -16.74 -13.04 21.46
N ALA A 302 -16.22 -14.04 20.77
CA ALA A 302 -16.53 -14.27 19.37
C ALA A 302 -18.02 -14.65 19.19
N GLY A 303 -18.75 -13.97 18.30
CA GLY A 303 -20.17 -14.25 18.03
C GLY A 303 -21.16 -13.61 19.02
N ILE A 304 -20.67 -12.87 20.02
CA ILE A 304 -21.50 -12.20 21.05
C ILE A 304 -22.37 -11.04 20.49
N GLY A 305 -22.17 -10.66 19.23
CA GLY A 305 -22.92 -9.61 18.55
C GLY A 305 -22.20 -8.27 18.35
N LYS A 306 -20.86 -8.21 18.48
CA LYS A 306 -20.07 -6.96 18.29
C LYS A 306 -20.34 -6.28 16.95
N SER A 307 -20.10 -6.98 15.84
CA SER A 307 -20.35 -6.44 14.49
C SER A 307 -21.81 -6.05 14.30
N ARG A 308 -22.76 -6.82 14.85
CA ARG A 308 -24.17 -6.50 14.72
C ARG A 308 -24.56 -5.21 15.47
N LEU A 309 -24.01 -4.99 16.66
CA LEU A 309 -24.22 -3.74 17.40
C LEU A 309 -23.61 -2.54 16.63
N VAL A 310 -22.44 -2.74 16.02
CA VAL A 310 -21.78 -1.71 15.20
C VAL A 310 -22.56 -1.44 13.89
N GLU A 311 -23.17 -2.45 13.27
CA GLU A 311 -24.06 -2.29 12.11
C GLU A 311 -25.26 -1.40 12.42
N GLU A 312 -25.89 -1.54 13.59
CA GLU A 312 -26.98 -0.68 14.03
C GLU A 312 -26.50 0.77 14.24
N LEU A 313 -25.30 0.96 14.81
CA LEU A 313 -24.67 2.27 14.93
C LEU A 313 -24.36 2.90 13.57
N MET A 314 -23.87 2.10 12.61
CA MET A 314 -23.63 2.56 11.25
C MET A 314 -24.94 2.98 10.56
N ALA A 315 -26.01 2.21 10.74
CA ALA A 315 -27.33 2.54 10.22
C ALA A 315 -27.88 3.85 10.85
N GLU A 316 -27.67 4.05 12.16
CA GLU A 316 -27.99 5.29 12.86
C GLU A 316 -27.20 6.48 12.31
N ALA A 317 -25.88 6.35 12.17
CA ALA A 317 -25.00 7.39 11.64
C ALA A 317 -25.39 7.77 10.21
N ALA A 318 -25.66 6.78 9.34
CA ALA A 318 -26.13 7.00 7.98
C ALA A 318 -27.48 7.74 7.95
N ARG A 319 -28.43 7.38 8.83
CA ARG A 319 -29.74 8.06 8.95
C ARG A 319 -29.58 9.54 9.32
N ARG A 320 -28.56 9.86 10.13
CA ARG A 320 -28.19 11.22 10.52
C ARG A 320 -27.28 11.92 9.50
N ARG A 321 -27.22 11.41 8.26
CA ARG A 321 -26.40 11.93 7.15
C ARG A 321 -24.89 11.95 7.44
N GLY A 322 -24.42 11.05 8.30
CA GLY A 322 -23.00 10.81 8.51
C GLY A 322 -22.33 10.15 7.31
N HIS A 323 -21.01 10.34 7.19
CA HIS A 323 -20.15 9.48 6.41
C HIS A 323 -19.78 8.25 7.25
N VAL A 324 -19.85 7.05 6.67
CA VAL A 324 -19.48 5.81 7.35
C VAL A 324 -18.38 5.14 6.54
N ALA A 325 -17.27 4.79 7.21
CA ALA A 325 -16.17 4.06 6.64
C ALA A 325 -15.82 2.85 7.51
N VAL A 326 -15.53 1.72 6.87
CA VAL A 326 -15.28 0.46 7.57
C VAL A 326 -13.97 -0.15 7.06
N GLY A 327 -13.01 -0.28 7.97
CA GLY A 327 -11.79 -1.05 7.80
C GLY A 327 -11.93 -2.38 8.53
N ARG A 328 -11.42 -3.46 7.95
CA ARG A 328 -11.46 -4.80 8.56
C ARG A 328 -10.05 -5.34 8.69
N CYS A 329 -9.73 -5.92 9.84
CA CYS A 329 -8.44 -6.54 10.11
C CYS A 329 -8.53 -8.06 9.96
N TYR A 330 -7.43 -8.69 9.56
CA TYR A 330 -7.34 -10.13 9.30
C TYR A 330 -5.98 -10.65 9.73
N GLU A 331 -5.93 -11.87 10.26
CA GLU A 331 -4.71 -12.47 10.81
C GLU A 331 -3.56 -12.54 9.79
N THR A 332 -3.86 -12.86 8.51
CA THR A 332 -2.86 -12.97 7.44
C THR A 332 -2.25 -11.64 6.98
N GLN A 333 -2.75 -10.49 7.47
CA GLN A 333 -2.34 -9.15 7.02
C GLN A 333 -1.45 -8.40 8.00
N GLN A 334 -1.00 -9.02 9.10
CA GLN A 334 -0.13 -8.36 10.09
C GLN A 334 1.19 -7.83 9.50
N VAL A 335 1.60 -8.31 8.32
CA VAL A 335 2.82 -7.89 7.61
C VAL A 335 2.59 -6.69 6.67
N LEU A 336 1.33 -6.33 6.37
CA LEU A 336 0.97 -5.23 5.45
C LEU A 336 0.59 -3.95 6.23
N PRO A 337 1.38 -2.87 6.16
CA PRO A 337 1.07 -1.62 6.84
C PRO A 337 -0.25 -0.98 6.37
N PHE A 338 -1.02 -0.43 7.31
CA PHE A 338 -2.22 0.39 7.05
C PHE A 338 -3.43 -0.32 6.46
N GLY A 339 -3.42 -1.65 6.34
CA GLY A 339 -4.50 -2.45 5.72
C GLY A 339 -5.93 -1.97 6.01
N PRO A 340 -6.37 -1.89 7.29
CA PRO A 340 -7.74 -1.46 7.63
C PRO A 340 -8.05 -0.02 7.19
N TRP A 341 -7.08 0.88 7.19
CA TRP A 341 -7.28 2.28 6.81
C TRP A 341 -7.44 2.44 5.30
N LEU A 342 -6.71 1.63 4.52
CA LEU A 342 -6.84 1.58 3.07
C LEU A 342 -8.21 1.01 2.66
N ASP A 343 -8.64 -0.07 3.32
CA ASP A 343 -9.97 -0.65 3.12
C ASP A 343 -11.07 0.38 3.42
N ALA A 344 -10.96 1.08 4.56
CA ALA A 344 -11.89 2.12 4.95
C ALA A 344 -11.96 3.25 3.92
N ALA A 345 -10.81 3.72 3.41
CA ALA A 345 -10.75 4.82 2.44
C ALA A 345 -11.36 4.45 1.08
N ARG A 346 -11.05 3.24 0.57
CA ARG A 346 -11.54 2.76 -0.74
C ARG A 346 -13.03 2.44 -0.75
N ALA A 347 -13.55 1.89 0.34
CA ALA A 347 -14.92 1.39 0.39
C ALA A 347 -15.99 2.45 0.75
N SER A 348 -15.58 3.66 1.16
CA SER A 348 -16.49 4.67 1.74
C SER A 348 -16.68 5.95 0.92
N GLY A 349 -15.92 6.12 -0.15
CA GLY A 349 -15.95 7.36 -0.93
C GLY A 349 -15.22 8.53 -0.26
N MET A 350 -14.31 8.26 0.69
CA MET A 350 -13.30 9.22 1.16
C MET A 350 -12.41 9.73 0.03
N MET A 351 -12.33 8.97 -1.07
CA MET A 351 -11.57 9.30 -2.28
C MET A 351 -12.37 10.07 -3.33
N ALA A 352 -13.48 10.71 -2.94
CA ALA A 352 -14.25 11.55 -3.86
C ALA A 352 -13.42 12.74 -4.36
N ASP A 353 -13.65 13.15 -5.62
CA ASP A 353 -12.84 14.15 -6.31
C ASP A 353 -12.78 15.48 -5.56
N ASP A 354 -13.90 15.92 -4.99
CA ASP A 354 -13.99 17.15 -4.20
C ASP A 354 -13.19 17.09 -2.89
N ILE A 355 -13.15 15.94 -2.23
CA ILE A 355 -12.39 15.72 -0.99
C ILE A 355 -10.89 15.68 -1.28
N ILE A 356 -10.49 14.92 -2.30
CA ILE A 356 -9.08 14.82 -2.71
C ILE A 356 -8.60 16.16 -3.29
N GLU A 357 -9.46 16.90 -4.00
CA GLU A 357 -9.13 18.23 -4.53
C GLU A 357 -9.02 19.33 -3.47
N ALA A 358 -9.58 19.12 -2.28
CA ALA A 358 -9.39 20.01 -1.15
C ALA A 358 -8.04 19.78 -0.42
N LEU A 359 -7.40 18.62 -0.58
CA LEU A 359 -6.11 18.33 0.06
C LEU A 359 -4.95 19.10 -0.59
N ALA A 360 -3.97 19.53 0.19
CA ALA A 360 -2.75 20.10 -0.38
C ALA A 360 -2.04 19.07 -1.29
N PRO A 361 -1.40 19.48 -2.40
CA PRO A 361 -0.72 18.57 -3.32
C PRO A 361 0.31 17.65 -2.64
N ALA A 362 1.00 18.16 -1.62
CA ALA A 362 1.93 17.37 -0.82
C ALA A 362 1.27 16.17 -0.13
N TRP A 363 0.08 16.35 0.46
CA TRP A 363 -0.65 15.27 1.14
C TRP A 363 -1.26 14.26 0.18
N ARG A 364 -1.68 14.72 -1.01
CA ARG A 364 -2.12 13.80 -2.08
C ARG A 364 -0.99 12.91 -2.56
N ALA A 365 0.20 13.48 -2.75
CA ALA A 365 1.39 12.72 -3.14
C ALA A 365 1.79 11.69 -2.07
N GLU A 366 1.62 12.02 -0.78
CA GLU A 366 1.87 11.07 0.31
C GLU A 366 0.80 9.96 0.35
N LEU A 367 -0.50 10.28 0.25
CA LEU A 367 -1.57 9.27 0.16
C LEU A 367 -1.43 8.36 -1.06
N ALA A 368 -0.96 8.91 -2.19
CA ALA A 368 -0.76 8.18 -3.44
C ALA A 368 0.23 7.01 -3.37
N ARG A 369 1.06 6.98 -2.32
CA ARG A 369 1.98 5.88 -2.05
C ARG A 369 1.25 4.59 -1.69
N LEU A 370 0.11 4.71 -0.99
CA LEU A 370 -0.70 3.56 -0.56
C LEU A 370 -2.04 3.48 -1.33
N LEU A 371 -2.54 4.62 -1.80
CA LEU A 371 -3.77 4.77 -2.56
C LEU A 371 -3.46 5.50 -3.90
N PRO A 372 -2.91 4.82 -4.93
CA PRO A 372 -2.53 5.46 -6.20
C PRO A 372 -3.61 6.34 -6.84
N GLU A 373 -4.88 6.00 -6.59
CA GLU A 373 -6.07 6.77 -6.92
C GLU A 373 -6.10 8.21 -6.36
N ALA A 374 -5.33 8.52 -5.30
CA ALA A 374 -5.25 9.84 -4.67
C ALA A 374 -4.54 10.90 -5.52
N ASP A 375 -3.68 10.50 -6.47
CA ASP A 375 -2.88 11.42 -7.31
C ASP A 375 -3.10 11.20 -8.83
N ARG A 376 -4.06 10.35 -9.19
CA ARG A 376 -4.51 10.15 -10.59
C ARG A 376 -3.34 9.87 -11.57
N GLY A 377 -2.29 9.18 -11.12
CA GLY A 377 -1.14 8.77 -11.94
C GLY A 377 -0.17 9.90 -12.33
N ARG A 378 -0.14 11.03 -11.62
CA ARG A 378 0.74 12.17 -11.92
C ARG A 378 2.16 12.05 -11.33
N SER A 379 2.33 11.35 -10.20
CA SER A 379 3.65 11.16 -9.58
C SER A 379 4.48 10.04 -10.23
N ARG A 380 5.78 10.30 -10.43
CA ARG A 380 6.77 9.36 -10.98
C ARG A 380 7.81 9.10 -9.89
N ALA A 381 7.91 7.82 -9.51
CA ALA A 381 8.77 7.21 -8.49
C ALA A 381 8.29 7.33 -7.02
N PRO A 382 8.12 6.21 -6.29
CA PRO A 382 7.90 6.25 -4.84
C PRO A 382 9.19 6.65 -4.14
N ALA A 383 9.17 7.77 -3.41
CA ALA A 383 10.17 8.04 -2.37
C ALA A 383 10.04 6.97 -1.24
N PRO A 384 11.04 6.78 -0.37
CA PRO A 384 10.94 5.86 0.76
C PRO A 384 9.74 6.20 1.67
N ALA A 385 9.13 5.16 2.24
CA ALA A 385 7.89 5.26 3.01
C ALA A 385 8.05 6.19 4.21
N ASN A 386 7.23 7.25 4.25
CA ASN A 386 7.21 8.20 5.33
C ASN A 386 5.99 7.99 6.24
N HIS A 387 6.02 6.93 7.06
CA HIS A 387 5.51 6.92 8.44
C HIS A 387 4.55 8.07 8.85
N PRO A 388 5.06 8.98 9.68
CA PRO A 388 4.36 10.17 10.12
C PRO A 388 3.82 11.15 9.07
N ARG A 389 4.44 11.33 7.89
CA ARG A 389 3.76 12.09 6.82
C ARG A 389 2.53 11.35 6.30
N LEU A 390 2.56 10.03 6.22
CA LEU A 390 1.39 9.21 5.91
C LEU A 390 0.35 9.35 7.02
N PHE A 391 0.74 9.35 8.30
CA PHE A 391 -0.18 9.58 9.41
C PHE A 391 -0.84 10.97 9.34
N GLU A 392 -0.05 12.02 9.08
CA GLU A 392 -0.57 13.38 8.86
C GLU A 392 -1.43 13.47 7.59
N ALA A 393 -1.07 12.77 6.51
CA ALA A 393 -1.87 12.73 5.30
C ALA A 393 -3.22 12.02 5.52
N PHE A 394 -3.26 10.94 6.31
CA PHE A 394 -4.50 10.33 6.78
C PHE A 394 -5.28 11.27 7.69
N ALA A 395 -4.63 11.97 8.63
CA ALA A 395 -5.29 12.94 9.49
C ALA A 395 -5.96 14.06 8.68
N HIS A 396 -5.24 14.63 7.71
CA HIS A 396 -5.78 15.63 6.80
C HIS A 396 -6.91 15.09 5.93
N LEU A 397 -6.81 13.86 5.43
CA LEU A 397 -7.89 13.20 4.70
C LEU A 397 -9.15 13.11 5.57
N LEU A 398 -9.04 12.56 6.79
CA LEU A 398 -10.18 12.43 7.69
C LEU A 398 -10.73 13.79 8.13
N GLU A 399 -9.87 14.80 8.31
CA GLU A 399 -10.28 16.16 8.62
C GLU A 399 -11.09 16.79 7.47
N GLN A 400 -10.66 16.64 6.22
CA GLN A 400 -11.42 17.11 5.06
C GLN A 400 -12.78 16.41 4.95
N VAL A 401 -12.81 15.10 5.14
CA VAL A 401 -14.07 14.33 5.14
C VAL A 401 -14.98 14.82 6.28
N ALA A 402 -14.46 14.93 7.50
CA ALA A 402 -15.20 15.36 8.70
C ALA A 402 -15.68 16.82 8.63
N ALA A 403 -14.98 17.68 7.87
CA ALA A 403 -15.37 19.06 7.62
C ALA A 403 -16.62 19.16 6.75
N THR A 404 -16.77 18.28 5.76
CA THR A 404 -17.96 18.24 4.88
C THR A 404 -19.18 17.64 5.59
N ARG A 405 -18.99 16.50 6.26
CA ARG A 405 -20.02 15.80 7.03
C ARG A 405 -19.38 15.01 8.17
N PRO A 406 -20.09 14.81 9.30
CA PRO A 406 -19.55 13.98 10.36
C PRO A 406 -19.16 12.59 9.89
N LEU A 407 -18.11 12.04 10.45
CA LEU A 407 -17.51 10.80 10.02
C LEU A 407 -17.51 9.77 11.14
N LEU A 408 -18.03 8.57 10.84
CA LEU A 408 -17.86 7.35 11.62
C LEU A 408 -16.85 6.46 10.89
N VAL A 409 -15.73 6.14 11.55
CA VAL A 409 -14.78 5.12 11.08
C VAL A 409 -14.86 3.92 12.01
N VAL A 410 -15.11 2.75 11.45
CA VAL A 410 -15.13 1.47 12.14
C VAL A 410 -13.88 0.69 11.75
N VAL A 411 -13.11 0.22 12.73
CA VAL A 411 -12.03 -0.75 12.53
C VAL A 411 -12.46 -2.07 13.18
N GLU A 412 -12.87 -3.03 12.37
CA GLU A 412 -13.29 -4.35 12.85
C GLU A 412 -12.11 -5.27 13.13
N ASP A 413 -12.22 -6.01 14.24
CA ASP A 413 -11.30 -7.07 14.67
C ASP A 413 -9.84 -6.60 14.80
N ALA A 414 -9.64 -5.43 15.41
CA ALA A 414 -8.35 -4.74 15.46
C ALA A 414 -7.23 -5.47 16.22
N HIS A 415 -7.53 -6.59 16.89
CA HIS A 415 -6.51 -7.45 17.48
C HIS A 415 -5.61 -8.10 16.43
N TRP A 416 -6.07 -8.18 15.17
CA TRP A 416 -5.27 -8.62 14.02
C TRP A 416 -4.71 -7.49 13.16
N ALA A 417 -4.84 -6.23 13.57
CA ALA A 417 -4.28 -5.10 12.84
C ALA A 417 -2.74 -5.07 12.93
N ASP A 418 -2.09 -4.60 11.87
CA ASP A 418 -0.66 -4.33 11.91
C ASP A 418 -0.31 -3.21 12.92
N GLU A 419 0.93 -3.22 13.42
CA GLU A 419 1.39 -2.27 14.43
C GLU A 419 1.25 -0.80 13.97
N LEU A 420 1.48 -0.50 12.69
CA LEU A 420 1.41 0.87 12.18
C LEU A 420 -0.05 1.35 12.10
N SER A 421 -1.00 0.48 11.72
CA SER A 421 -2.43 0.78 11.79
C SER A 421 -2.92 1.08 13.20
N LEU A 422 -2.44 0.32 14.19
CA LEU A 422 -2.77 0.52 15.60
C LEU A 422 -2.18 1.82 16.15
N ARG A 423 -0.94 2.16 15.75
CA ARG A 423 -0.31 3.43 16.11
C ARG A 423 -1.02 4.62 15.44
N LEU A 424 -1.48 4.47 14.19
CA LEU A 424 -2.26 5.49 13.48
C LEU A 424 -3.59 5.77 14.20
N LEU A 425 -4.27 4.74 14.70
CA LEU A 425 -5.48 4.87 15.50
C LEU A 425 -5.26 5.77 16.73
N GLY A 426 -4.19 5.51 17.50
CA GLY A 426 -3.81 6.34 18.64
C GLY A 426 -3.45 7.76 18.22
N PHE A 427 -2.68 7.92 17.14
CA PHE A 427 -2.31 9.22 16.60
C PHE A 427 -3.52 10.07 16.20
N LEU A 428 -4.49 9.51 15.46
CA LEU A 428 -5.67 10.23 14.99
C LEU A 428 -6.55 10.72 16.15
N ALA A 429 -6.69 9.91 17.20
CA ALA A 429 -7.42 10.29 18.41
C ALA A 429 -6.80 11.52 19.12
N HIS A 430 -5.47 11.69 19.04
CA HIS A 430 -4.76 12.84 19.60
C HIS A 430 -4.73 14.04 18.65
N ARG A 431 -4.53 13.80 17.36
CA ARG A 431 -4.27 14.83 16.34
C ARG A 431 -5.53 15.60 15.93
N LEU A 432 -6.70 15.00 16.09
CA LEU A 432 -7.98 15.54 15.63
C LEU A 432 -8.98 15.80 16.77
N PRO A 433 -8.65 16.48 17.88
CA PRO A 433 -9.51 16.53 19.05
C PRO A 433 -10.87 17.23 18.82
N ALA A 434 -10.94 18.14 17.82
CA ALA A 434 -12.13 18.93 17.50
C ALA A 434 -12.82 18.51 16.19
N ALA A 435 -12.42 17.39 15.58
CA ALA A 435 -13.08 16.89 14.37
C ALA A 435 -14.45 16.29 14.70
N ARG A 436 -15.36 16.26 13.72
CA ARG A 436 -16.66 15.58 13.83
C ARG A 436 -16.49 14.08 13.54
N LEU A 437 -15.68 13.42 14.36
CA LEU A 437 -15.17 12.06 14.11
C LEU A 437 -15.53 11.11 15.25
N LEU A 438 -16.11 9.95 14.93
CA LEU A 438 -16.26 8.82 15.83
C LEU A 438 -15.41 7.66 15.31
N LEU A 439 -14.44 7.22 16.11
CA LEU A 439 -13.64 6.02 15.86
C LEU A 439 -14.20 4.87 16.69
N VAL A 440 -14.63 3.79 16.05
CA VAL A 440 -15.13 2.59 16.72
C VAL A 440 -14.23 1.43 16.38
N VAL A 441 -13.79 0.69 17.39
CA VAL A 441 -12.90 -0.44 17.24
C VAL A 441 -13.53 -1.67 17.87
N THR A 442 -13.59 -2.79 17.16
CA THR A 442 -14.06 -4.06 17.75
C THR A 442 -12.88 -4.96 18.10
N VAL A 443 -12.93 -5.56 19.30
CA VAL A 443 -11.83 -6.35 19.84
C VAL A 443 -12.38 -7.59 20.54
N ARG A 444 -11.71 -8.74 20.36
CA ARG A 444 -12.00 -9.97 21.10
C ARG A 444 -11.30 -9.91 22.45
N GLU A 445 -12.04 -10.16 23.53
CA GLU A 445 -11.51 -9.97 24.88
C GLU A 445 -10.38 -10.96 25.24
N GLU A 446 -10.43 -12.18 24.69
CA GLU A 446 -9.41 -13.22 24.86
C GLU A 446 -8.08 -12.86 24.15
N GLU A 447 -8.16 -12.35 22.93
CA GLU A 447 -6.99 -12.01 22.09
C GLU A 447 -6.42 -10.61 22.40
N ALA A 448 -7.16 -9.77 23.13
CA ALA A 448 -6.71 -8.43 23.53
C ALA A 448 -5.47 -8.47 24.45
N ALA A 449 -5.28 -9.56 25.21
CA ALA A 449 -4.14 -9.72 26.11
C ALA A 449 -2.83 -9.98 25.35
N GLU A 450 -2.91 -10.60 24.17
CA GLU A 450 -1.75 -10.97 23.34
C GLU A 450 -1.33 -9.81 22.41
N ALA A 451 -2.28 -8.96 22.01
CA ALA A 451 -2.05 -7.78 21.18
C ALA A 451 -1.42 -6.60 21.97
N ARG A 452 -0.11 -6.70 22.28
CA ARG A 452 0.62 -5.74 23.13
C ARG A 452 0.49 -4.27 22.71
N VAL A 453 0.59 -3.96 21.41
CA VAL A 453 0.51 -2.58 20.90
C VAL A 453 -0.91 -2.02 21.05
N LEU A 454 -1.94 -2.82 20.71
CA LEU A 454 -3.34 -2.44 20.90
C LEU A 454 -3.63 -2.17 22.39
N GLY A 455 -3.15 -3.04 23.28
CA GLY A 455 -3.27 -2.86 24.72
C GLY A 455 -2.62 -1.54 25.22
N GLN A 456 -1.44 -1.19 24.71
CA GLN A 456 -0.77 0.07 25.02
C GLN A 456 -1.59 1.29 24.58
N VAL A 457 -2.00 1.32 23.30
CA VAL A 457 -2.80 2.43 22.73
C VAL A 457 -4.11 2.61 23.48
N LEU A 458 -4.83 1.53 23.76
CA LEU A 458 -6.09 1.59 24.52
C LEU A 458 -5.87 2.04 25.97
N THR A 459 -4.75 1.67 26.61
CA THR A 459 -4.42 2.11 27.98
C THR A 459 -4.08 3.59 28.03
N GLU A 460 -3.31 4.09 27.07
CA GLU A 460 -2.97 5.51 26.94
C GLU A 460 -4.22 6.37 26.76
N LEU A 461 -5.08 6.02 25.80
CA LEU A 461 -6.31 6.74 25.51
C LEU A 461 -7.32 6.72 26.68
N ASP A 462 -7.31 5.65 27.46
CA ASP A 462 -8.14 5.53 28.66
C ASP A 462 -7.67 6.43 29.80
N ARG A 463 -6.35 6.49 30.04
CA ARG A 463 -5.76 7.42 31.03
C ARG A 463 -6.12 8.87 30.72
N GLU A 464 -6.22 9.21 29.45
CA GLU A 464 -6.60 10.54 28.97
C GLU A 464 -8.11 10.79 28.92
N ARG A 465 -8.95 9.82 29.33
CA ARG A 465 -10.42 9.89 29.27
C ARG A 465 -10.97 10.14 27.86
N ARG A 466 -10.28 9.66 26.82
CA ARG A 466 -10.69 9.76 25.41
C ARG A 466 -11.29 8.46 24.85
N LEU A 467 -11.23 7.38 25.63
CA LEU A 467 -11.75 6.07 25.28
C LEU A 467 -13.03 5.74 26.06
N THR A 468 -14.09 5.34 25.36
CA THR A 468 -15.28 4.72 25.96
C THR A 468 -15.22 3.21 25.73
N ARG A 469 -15.36 2.41 26.80
CA ARG A 469 -15.41 0.95 26.69
C ARG A 469 -16.84 0.44 26.76
N VAL A 470 -17.25 -0.32 25.75
CA VAL A 470 -18.54 -1.03 25.71
C VAL A 470 -18.25 -2.52 25.72
N ARG A 471 -18.57 -3.20 26.83
CA ARG A 471 -18.40 -4.65 26.96
C ARG A 471 -19.73 -5.35 26.72
N LEU A 472 -19.73 -6.37 25.88
CA LEU A 472 -20.92 -7.17 25.58
C LEU A 472 -20.93 -8.44 26.44
N ALA A 473 -21.89 -8.52 27.36
CA ALA A 473 -22.18 -9.74 28.11
C ALA A 473 -23.06 -10.72 27.29
N PRO A 474 -23.13 -12.01 27.64
CA PRO A 474 -24.17 -12.90 27.10
C PRO A 474 -25.57 -12.33 27.30
N LEU A 475 -26.48 -12.61 26.35
CA LEU A 475 -27.90 -12.27 26.47
C LEU A 475 -28.50 -13.04 27.63
N ASP A 476 -29.52 -12.45 28.27
CA ASP A 476 -30.28 -13.17 29.28
C ASP A 476 -31.31 -14.12 28.64
N ARG A 477 -31.97 -14.92 29.49
CA ARG A 477 -32.94 -15.91 29.04
C ARG A 477 -34.17 -15.29 28.36
N ALA A 478 -34.58 -14.09 28.80
CA ALA A 478 -35.70 -13.39 28.21
C ALA A 478 -35.35 -12.86 26.81
N ASP A 479 -34.14 -12.33 26.64
CA ASP A 479 -33.59 -11.84 25.38
C ASP A 479 -33.36 -12.97 24.38
N VAL A 480 -32.86 -14.13 24.80
CA VAL A 480 -32.75 -15.31 23.93
C VAL A 480 -34.14 -15.78 23.48
N THR A 481 -35.11 -15.77 24.37
CA THR A 481 -36.51 -16.12 24.04
C THR A 481 -37.09 -15.15 23.01
N ALA A 482 -36.91 -13.85 23.22
CA ALA A 482 -37.34 -12.81 22.28
C ALA A 482 -36.64 -12.96 20.91
N LEU A 483 -35.36 -13.33 20.90
CA LEU A 483 -34.59 -13.60 19.68
C LEU A 483 -35.13 -14.80 18.90
N VAL A 484 -35.47 -15.89 19.60
CA VAL A 484 -36.11 -17.07 18.99
C VAL A 484 -37.47 -16.71 18.39
N LEU A 485 -38.29 -15.94 19.11
CA LEU A 485 -39.60 -15.50 18.63
C LEU A 485 -39.50 -14.63 17.38
N ALA A 486 -38.51 -13.73 17.33
CA ALA A 486 -38.26 -12.89 16.16
C ALA A 486 -37.80 -13.69 14.92
N LEU A 487 -37.06 -14.78 15.11
CA LEU A 487 -36.56 -15.65 14.04
C LEU A 487 -37.63 -16.54 13.41
N VAL A 488 -38.61 -17.02 14.19
CA VAL A 488 -39.61 -18.01 13.74
C VAL A 488 -40.79 -17.35 13.01
N GLY A 489 -41.00 -16.04 13.17
CA GLY A 489 -42.10 -15.30 12.53
C GLY A 489 -43.45 -15.52 13.22
N GLY A 490 -44.28 -14.47 13.28
CA GLY A 490 -45.45 -14.34 14.16
C GLY A 490 -46.68 -15.23 13.88
N SER A 491 -46.52 -16.52 13.59
CA SER A 491 -47.65 -17.48 13.50
C SER A 491 -47.35 -18.92 13.94
N ALA A 492 -46.24 -19.17 14.65
CA ALA A 492 -46.00 -20.47 15.29
C ALA A 492 -46.75 -20.56 16.63
N ARG A 493 -47.50 -21.64 16.85
CA ARG A 493 -48.22 -21.94 18.10
C ARG A 493 -47.28 -21.82 19.31
N ASP A 494 -47.66 -21.02 20.31
CA ASP A 494 -46.85 -20.62 21.48
C ASP A 494 -46.08 -21.77 22.18
N ALA A 495 -46.59 -23.01 22.13
CA ALA A 495 -45.95 -24.18 22.74
C ALA A 495 -44.68 -24.67 22.02
N VAL A 496 -44.59 -24.55 20.69
CA VAL A 496 -43.39 -24.98 19.91
C VAL A 496 -42.26 -23.96 20.03
N ALA A 497 -42.62 -22.67 20.06
CA ALA A 497 -41.67 -21.58 20.28
C ALA A 497 -41.06 -21.61 21.68
N ALA A 498 -41.85 -21.94 22.71
CA ALA A 498 -41.36 -22.08 24.08
C ALA A 498 -40.35 -23.23 24.24
N GLY A 499 -40.63 -24.39 23.63
CA GLY A 499 -39.69 -25.53 23.64
C GLY A 499 -38.38 -25.22 22.91
N LEU A 500 -38.46 -24.51 21.78
CA LEU A 500 -37.28 -24.10 21.00
C LEU A 500 -36.46 -23.02 21.70
N ALA A 501 -37.12 -22.08 22.40
CA ALA A 501 -36.45 -21.05 23.20
C ALA A 501 -35.69 -21.65 24.38
N GLU A 502 -36.25 -22.66 25.05
CA GLU A 502 -35.58 -23.35 26.16
C GLU A 502 -34.37 -24.14 25.69
N GLU A 503 -34.50 -24.82 24.55
CA GLU A 503 -33.39 -25.53 23.92
C GLU A 503 -32.29 -24.56 23.45
N ALA A 504 -32.67 -23.43 22.83
CA ALA A 504 -31.73 -22.40 22.42
C ALA A 504 -31.02 -21.75 23.62
N TRP A 505 -31.71 -21.50 24.73
CA TRP A 505 -31.11 -21.00 25.97
C TRP A 505 -30.10 -22.02 26.55
N SER A 506 -30.53 -23.28 26.71
CA SER A 506 -29.68 -24.33 27.26
C SER A 506 -28.47 -24.67 26.38
N ALA A 507 -28.56 -24.46 25.06
CA ALA A 507 -27.48 -24.75 24.12
C ALA A 507 -26.54 -23.55 23.89
N SER A 508 -27.02 -22.32 24.07
CA SER A 508 -26.26 -21.09 23.79
C SER A 508 -25.67 -20.42 25.02
N GLU A 509 -26.19 -20.70 26.22
CA GLU A 509 -25.86 -20.00 27.47
C GLU A 509 -25.89 -18.46 27.30
N GLY A 510 -26.78 -17.96 26.43
CA GLY A 510 -26.92 -16.52 26.16
C GLY A 510 -26.11 -15.98 24.99
N ASN A 511 -25.29 -16.77 24.28
CA ASN A 511 -24.56 -16.25 23.11
C ASN A 511 -25.48 -16.16 21.88
N PRO A 512 -25.75 -14.95 21.33
CA PRO A 512 -26.76 -14.74 20.28
C PRO A 512 -26.51 -15.56 19.01
N PHE A 513 -25.25 -15.74 18.63
CA PHE A 513 -24.91 -16.52 17.43
C PHE A 513 -25.34 -17.99 17.58
N PHE A 514 -25.10 -18.59 18.75
CA PHE A 514 -25.51 -19.97 19.02
C PHE A 514 -27.02 -20.11 19.13
N ALA A 515 -27.71 -19.14 19.72
CA ALA A 515 -29.16 -19.13 19.80
C ALA A 515 -29.80 -19.10 18.39
N VAL A 516 -29.31 -18.22 17.49
CA VAL A 516 -29.77 -18.13 16.10
C VAL A 516 -29.53 -19.42 15.33
N GLU A 517 -28.34 -20.01 15.45
CA GLU A 517 -28.00 -21.24 14.73
C GLU A 517 -28.78 -22.47 15.26
N THR A 518 -29.08 -22.52 16.56
CA THR A 518 -29.91 -23.58 17.16
C THR A 518 -31.33 -23.56 16.59
N VAL A 519 -31.91 -22.36 16.42
CA VAL A 519 -33.23 -22.16 15.81
C VAL A 519 -33.21 -22.55 14.32
N ARG A 520 -32.20 -22.11 13.56
CA ARG A 520 -32.07 -22.40 12.12
C ARG A 520 -31.93 -23.89 11.82
N ALA A 521 -31.14 -24.61 12.62
CA ALA A 521 -30.96 -26.05 12.48
C ALA A 521 -32.29 -26.82 12.59
N ARG A 522 -33.25 -26.33 13.39
CA ARG A 522 -34.57 -26.95 13.56
C ARG A 522 -35.60 -26.54 12.50
N THR A 523 -35.47 -25.34 11.92
CA THR A 523 -36.36 -24.90 10.83
C THR A 523 -36.02 -25.54 9.49
N GLU A 524 -34.75 -25.92 9.26
CA GLU A 524 -34.31 -26.63 8.05
C GLU A 524 -34.60 -28.14 8.10
N ASP A 525 -34.50 -28.77 9.27
CA ASP A 525 -34.78 -30.20 9.47
C ASP A 525 -36.26 -30.45 9.79
N GLY A 526 -37.11 -30.38 8.77
CA GLY A 526 -38.46 -30.93 8.83
C GLY A 526 -38.44 -32.44 9.09
N VAL A 527 -38.59 -32.85 10.35
CA VAL A 527 -38.76 -34.24 10.83
C VAL A 527 -37.51 -35.13 10.70
N ARG A 528 -36.67 -35.16 11.75
CA ARG A 528 -36.09 -36.39 12.37
C ARG A 528 -35.21 -36.02 13.57
N SER A 529 -35.73 -36.32 14.77
CA SER A 529 -34.98 -36.33 16.02
C SER A 529 -33.92 -37.44 15.99
N HIS A 530 -32.75 -37.21 16.60
CA HIS A 530 -32.19 -38.09 17.62
C HIS A 530 -31.28 -37.32 18.58
N ALA A 531 -31.47 -37.62 19.86
CA ALA A 531 -30.71 -37.13 21.00
C ALA A 531 -29.30 -37.76 21.06
N ALA A 532 -28.27 -36.96 21.34
CA ALA A 532 -27.02 -37.40 21.97
C ALA A 532 -26.18 -36.20 22.50
N GLY A 533 -25.86 -36.23 23.80
CA GLY A 533 -24.59 -35.77 24.35
C GLY A 533 -24.41 -34.28 24.69
N LEU A 534 -24.34 -33.99 25.99
CA LEU A 534 -23.79 -32.77 26.61
C LEU A 534 -22.27 -32.66 26.33
N HIS A 535 -21.84 -31.78 25.42
CA HIS A 535 -20.43 -31.38 25.23
C HIS A 535 -20.33 -29.87 24.89
N ARG A 536 -19.23 -29.22 25.32
CA ARG A 536 -19.01 -27.75 25.41
C ARG A 536 -18.96 -27.02 24.05
N LEU A 537 -19.26 -25.71 24.10
CA LEU A 537 -19.56 -24.78 23.00
C LEU A 537 -18.55 -24.61 21.82
N PRO A 538 -17.22 -24.86 21.90
CA PRO A 538 -16.32 -24.62 20.75
C PRO A 538 -16.46 -25.61 19.59
N GLU A 539 -16.80 -26.87 19.85
CA GLU A 539 -16.81 -27.95 18.83
C GLU A 539 -18.06 -27.91 17.93
N ARG A 540 -19.20 -27.37 18.41
CA ARG A 540 -20.46 -27.31 17.64
C ARG A 540 -20.45 -26.30 16.49
N LEU A 541 -19.63 -25.24 16.56
CA LEU A 541 -19.47 -24.28 15.45
C LEU A 541 -18.58 -24.79 14.34
N GLN A 542 -17.50 -25.49 14.69
CA GLN A 542 -16.72 -26.24 13.73
C GLN A 542 -17.61 -27.27 13.04
N LEU A 543 -18.48 -27.98 13.76
CA LEU A 543 -19.41 -28.95 13.17
C LEU A 543 -20.43 -28.34 12.19
N LEU A 544 -20.91 -27.11 12.40
CA LEU A 544 -21.90 -26.46 11.52
C LEU A 544 -21.27 -25.91 10.23
N VAL A 545 -20.11 -25.26 10.32
CA VAL A 545 -19.36 -24.81 9.14
C VAL A 545 -18.69 -25.99 8.44
N ALA A 546 -18.18 -26.98 9.17
CA ALA A 546 -17.72 -28.24 8.61
C ALA A 546 -18.86 -28.98 7.90
N ARG A 547 -20.10 -28.97 8.42
CA ARG A 547 -21.27 -29.51 7.69
C ARG A 547 -21.57 -28.77 6.39
N ARG A 548 -21.38 -27.44 6.32
CA ARG A 548 -21.51 -26.67 5.08
C ARG A 548 -20.39 -26.99 4.10
N LEU A 549 -19.15 -27.07 4.58
CA LEU A 549 -17.99 -27.53 3.80
C LEU A 549 -18.15 -29.00 3.36
N ASP A 550 -18.86 -29.82 4.16
CA ASP A 550 -19.11 -31.23 3.89
C ASP A 550 -20.13 -31.45 2.76
N ARG A 551 -21.05 -30.49 2.59
CA ARG A 551 -22.03 -30.47 1.49
C ARG A 551 -21.43 -30.02 0.16
N LEU A 552 -20.22 -29.42 0.17
CA LEU A 552 -19.53 -29.03 -1.06
C LEU A 552 -19.02 -30.24 -1.84
N SER A 553 -18.96 -30.08 -3.15
CA SER A 553 -18.21 -30.96 -4.03
C SER A 553 -16.75 -31.06 -3.57
N ALA A 554 -16.08 -32.18 -3.88
CA ALA A 554 -14.66 -32.35 -3.55
C ALA A 554 -13.78 -31.23 -4.14
N ARG A 555 -14.16 -30.71 -5.32
CA ARG A 555 -13.52 -29.57 -5.99
C ARG A 555 -13.80 -28.25 -5.26
N GLY A 556 -15.05 -27.98 -4.92
CA GLY A 556 -15.46 -26.80 -4.14
C GLY A 556 -14.76 -26.74 -2.78
N ARG A 557 -14.71 -27.86 -2.05
CA ARG A 557 -14.01 -27.94 -0.75
C ARG A 557 -12.51 -27.67 -0.89
N ASN A 558 -11.87 -28.25 -1.91
CA ASN A 558 -10.44 -28.02 -2.15
C ASN A 558 -10.15 -26.55 -2.49
N LEU A 559 -10.98 -25.94 -3.35
CA LEU A 559 -10.85 -24.53 -3.73
C LEU A 559 -11.10 -23.59 -2.54
N ALA A 560 -12.06 -23.90 -1.66
CA ALA A 560 -12.33 -23.13 -0.44
C ALA A 560 -11.13 -23.14 0.52
N ILE A 561 -10.47 -24.29 0.70
CA ILE A 561 -9.27 -24.41 1.53
C ILE A 561 -8.11 -23.63 0.90
N VAL A 562 -7.91 -23.73 -0.41
CA VAL A 562 -6.86 -22.98 -1.12
C VAL A 562 -7.10 -21.47 -0.99
N ALA A 563 -8.32 -21.00 -1.22
CA ALA A 563 -8.68 -19.59 -1.06
C ALA A 563 -8.54 -19.11 0.40
N ALA A 564 -8.85 -19.96 1.38
CA ALA A 564 -8.63 -19.68 2.79
C ALA A 564 -7.16 -19.44 3.14
N VAL A 565 -6.24 -20.18 2.51
CA VAL A 565 -4.79 -20.04 2.73
C VAL A 565 -4.17 -18.90 1.91
N VAL A 566 -4.62 -18.68 0.66
CA VAL A 566 -4.15 -17.58 -0.20
C VAL A 566 -4.54 -16.22 0.36
N GLY A 567 -5.73 -16.11 0.97
CA GLY A 567 -6.20 -14.87 1.57
C GLY A 567 -6.96 -13.97 0.59
N LYS A 568 -6.91 -12.65 0.81
CA LYS A 568 -7.71 -11.68 0.04
C LYS A 568 -7.21 -11.50 -1.40
N GLU A 569 -8.14 -11.12 -2.28
CA GLU A 569 -7.87 -10.79 -3.70
C GLU A 569 -7.26 -11.96 -4.49
N ALA A 570 -7.64 -13.19 -4.13
CA ALA A 570 -7.19 -14.37 -4.84
C ALA A 570 -7.78 -14.36 -6.25
N SER A 571 -6.92 -14.12 -7.25
CA SER A 571 -7.33 -14.20 -8.65
C SER A 571 -7.68 -15.64 -9.00
N LEU A 572 -8.69 -15.85 -9.84
CA LEU A 572 -9.04 -17.21 -10.30
C LEU A 572 -7.84 -17.95 -10.94
N PRO A 573 -6.96 -17.30 -11.73
CA PRO A 573 -5.74 -17.94 -12.23
C PRO A 573 -4.77 -18.40 -11.12
N LEU A 574 -4.61 -17.61 -10.05
CA LEU A 574 -3.77 -17.99 -8.92
C LEU A 574 -4.37 -19.19 -8.16
N LEU A 575 -5.69 -19.18 -7.95
CA LEU A 575 -6.40 -20.29 -7.33
C LEU A 575 -6.36 -21.56 -8.18
N ALA A 576 -6.42 -21.44 -9.51
CA ALA A 576 -6.28 -22.56 -10.44
C ALA A 576 -4.93 -23.24 -10.31
N LEU A 577 -3.85 -22.45 -10.34
CA LEU A 577 -2.48 -22.93 -10.16
C LEU A 577 -2.29 -23.59 -8.78
N ALA A 578 -2.73 -22.91 -7.70
CA ALA A 578 -2.55 -23.39 -6.34
C ALA A 578 -3.40 -24.62 -6.02
N ALA A 579 -4.64 -24.70 -6.54
CA ALA A 579 -5.52 -25.86 -6.38
C ALA A 579 -5.11 -27.02 -7.30
N GLY A 580 -4.41 -26.76 -8.40
CA GLY A 580 -4.05 -27.75 -9.42
C GLY A 580 -5.26 -28.18 -10.25
N MET A 581 -6.12 -27.22 -10.56
CA MET A 581 -7.38 -27.40 -11.29
C MET A 581 -7.30 -26.62 -12.60
N SER A 582 -8.01 -27.07 -13.63
CA SER A 582 -8.18 -26.29 -14.87
C SER A 582 -9.06 -25.06 -14.64
N ASP A 583 -8.92 -24.04 -15.49
CA ASP A 583 -9.69 -22.79 -15.37
C ASP A 583 -11.21 -23.04 -15.32
N ALA A 584 -11.72 -23.94 -16.16
CA ALA A 584 -13.13 -24.33 -16.17
C ALA A 584 -13.58 -25.00 -14.84
N GLU A 585 -12.74 -25.87 -14.27
CA GLU A 585 -13.07 -26.51 -12.98
C GLU A 585 -13.07 -25.53 -11.82
N VAL A 586 -12.22 -24.50 -11.88
CA VAL A 586 -12.14 -23.45 -10.87
C VAL A 586 -13.31 -22.49 -10.97
N GLU A 587 -13.72 -22.13 -12.18
CA GLU A 587 -14.94 -21.33 -12.41
C GLU A 587 -16.18 -22.05 -11.87
N ASP A 588 -16.37 -23.33 -12.22
CA ASP A 588 -17.49 -24.14 -11.71
C ASP A 588 -17.50 -24.23 -10.18
N ALA A 589 -16.34 -24.49 -9.58
CA ALA A 589 -16.19 -24.57 -8.12
C ALA A 589 -16.35 -23.19 -7.45
N ALA A 590 -15.88 -22.11 -8.08
CA ALA A 590 -16.06 -20.76 -7.56
C ALA A 590 -17.53 -20.35 -7.58
N VAL A 591 -18.29 -20.70 -8.63
CA VAL A 591 -19.74 -20.49 -8.70
C VAL A 591 -20.45 -21.22 -7.55
N GLU A 592 -20.12 -22.50 -7.32
CA GLU A 592 -20.64 -23.27 -6.18
C GLU A 592 -20.34 -22.56 -4.85
N LEU A 593 -19.10 -22.12 -4.63
CA LEU A 593 -18.68 -21.48 -3.39
C LEU A 593 -19.30 -20.11 -3.17
N VAL A 594 -19.54 -19.33 -4.23
CA VAL A 594 -20.24 -18.04 -4.16
C VAL A 594 -21.72 -18.24 -3.86
N GLN A 595 -22.37 -19.22 -4.50
CA GLN A 595 -23.78 -19.58 -4.22
C GLN A 595 -23.98 -20.01 -2.76
N GLN A 596 -23.03 -20.77 -2.21
CA GLN A 596 -23.03 -21.19 -0.80
C GLN A 596 -22.52 -20.11 0.17
N ARG A 597 -22.20 -18.90 -0.33
CA ARG A 597 -21.67 -17.77 0.44
C ARG A 597 -20.40 -18.10 1.23
N ILE A 598 -19.57 -18.99 0.69
CA ILE A 598 -18.25 -19.34 1.22
C ILE A 598 -17.19 -18.42 0.63
N LEU A 599 -17.33 -18.09 -0.66
CA LEU A 599 -16.58 -17.03 -1.31
C LEU A 599 -17.49 -15.83 -1.61
N VAL A 600 -16.90 -14.64 -1.64
CA VAL A 600 -17.52 -13.39 -2.09
C VAL A 600 -16.68 -12.80 -3.22
N GLU A 601 -17.34 -12.32 -4.27
CA GLU A 601 -16.65 -11.65 -5.36
C GLU A 601 -16.11 -10.28 -4.93
N ARG A 602 -14.87 -10.00 -5.32
CA ARG A 602 -14.18 -8.71 -5.13
C ARG A 602 -13.66 -8.17 -6.46
N PRO A 603 -13.39 -6.86 -6.58
CA PRO A 603 -12.69 -6.34 -7.76
C PRO A 603 -11.34 -7.06 -7.91
N GLY A 604 -11.15 -7.79 -9.02
CA GLY A 604 -9.90 -8.50 -9.32
C GLY A 604 -9.78 -9.95 -8.85
N GLY A 605 -10.79 -10.53 -8.17
CA GLY A 605 -10.74 -11.92 -7.72
C GLY A 605 -11.87 -12.32 -6.76
N VAL A 606 -11.60 -13.33 -5.93
CA VAL A 606 -12.52 -13.83 -4.90
C VAL A 606 -11.87 -13.74 -3.52
N ASP A 607 -12.70 -13.64 -2.49
CA ASP A 607 -12.29 -13.62 -1.09
C ASP A 607 -13.19 -14.56 -0.28
N VAL A 608 -12.69 -15.06 0.85
CA VAL A 608 -13.50 -15.88 1.76
C VAL A 608 -14.52 -14.99 2.47
N ALA A 609 -15.80 -15.36 2.42
CA ALA A 609 -16.91 -14.53 2.88
C ALA A 609 -16.79 -14.11 4.35
N HIS A 610 -16.27 -15.01 5.21
CA HIS A 610 -16.13 -14.80 6.64
C HIS A 610 -14.90 -15.49 7.21
N GLU A 611 -14.26 -14.87 8.20
CA GLU A 611 -13.09 -15.40 8.91
C GLU A 611 -13.35 -16.76 9.55
N ARG A 612 -14.55 -16.98 10.13
CA ARG A 612 -14.93 -18.29 10.66
C ARG A 612 -15.04 -19.40 9.61
N VAL A 613 -15.31 -19.05 8.36
CA VAL A 613 -15.31 -20.00 7.24
C VAL A 613 -13.88 -20.35 6.85
N ARG A 614 -12.98 -19.36 6.92
CA ARG A 614 -11.53 -19.58 6.82
C ARG A 614 -11.06 -20.48 7.96
N ASP A 615 -11.33 -20.14 9.22
CA ASP A 615 -10.95 -20.92 10.40
C ASP A 615 -11.47 -22.36 10.33
N ALA A 616 -12.73 -22.57 9.93
CA ALA A 616 -13.29 -23.91 9.80
C ALA A 616 -12.70 -24.70 8.62
N ALA A 617 -12.40 -24.04 7.49
CA ALA A 617 -11.71 -24.67 6.37
C ALA A 617 -10.28 -25.08 6.73
N LEU A 618 -9.62 -24.30 7.60
CA LEU A 618 -8.26 -24.57 8.07
C LEU A 618 -8.21 -25.55 9.26
N ALA A 619 -9.18 -25.51 10.17
CA ALA A 619 -9.24 -26.38 11.36
C ALA A 619 -9.37 -27.87 11.00
N GLY A 620 -10.03 -28.18 9.89
CA GLY A 620 -10.12 -29.54 9.35
C GLY A 620 -8.90 -30.00 8.56
N LEU A 621 -7.88 -29.15 8.39
CA LEU A 621 -6.72 -29.43 7.54
C LEU A 621 -5.61 -30.12 8.34
N PRO A 622 -5.28 -31.40 8.06
CA PRO A 622 -4.16 -32.05 8.73
C PRO A 622 -2.88 -31.27 8.49
N GLY A 623 -2.01 -31.15 9.50
CA GLY A 623 -0.78 -30.34 9.42
C GLY A 623 0.09 -30.67 8.19
N ALA A 624 0.21 -31.94 7.81
CA ALA A 624 0.93 -32.33 6.60
C ALA A 624 0.33 -31.77 5.30
N ARG A 625 -1.01 -31.69 5.21
CA ARG A 625 -1.73 -31.13 4.07
C ARG A 625 -1.66 -29.61 4.07
N ALA A 626 -1.72 -28.96 5.23
CA ALA A 626 -1.51 -27.52 5.38
C ALA A 626 -0.14 -27.09 4.85
N ARG A 627 0.92 -27.81 5.24
CA ARG A 627 2.29 -27.53 4.77
C ARG A 627 2.45 -27.68 3.27
N MET A 628 1.92 -28.79 2.71
CA MET A 628 1.94 -29.02 1.27
C MET A 628 1.22 -27.90 0.52
N LEU A 629 0.08 -27.45 1.03
CA LEU A 629 -0.71 -26.38 0.41
C LEU A 629 0.04 -25.04 0.45
N HIS A 630 0.61 -24.67 1.59
CA HIS A 630 1.45 -23.47 1.71
C HIS A 630 2.62 -23.48 0.72
N ARG A 631 3.30 -24.63 0.55
CA ARG A 631 4.37 -24.77 -0.43
C ARG A 631 3.89 -24.55 -1.87
N ARG A 632 2.78 -25.18 -2.26
CA ARG A 632 2.17 -25.03 -3.59
C ARG A 632 1.70 -23.60 -3.86
N ILE A 633 1.16 -22.93 -2.85
CA ILE A 633 0.74 -21.52 -2.94
C ILE A 633 1.96 -20.64 -3.17
N ALA A 634 3.05 -20.85 -2.41
CA ALA A 634 4.28 -20.09 -2.60
C ALA A 634 4.86 -20.26 -4.02
N GLU A 635 4.88 -21.49 -4.55
CA GLU A 635 5.29 -21.78 -5.94
C GLU A 635 4.37 -21.11 -6.97
N SER A 636 3.05 -21.09 -6.70
CA SER A 636 2.07 -20.45 -7.58
C SER A 636 2.20 -18.92 -7.57
N LEU A 637 2.47 -18.34 -6.41
CA LEU A 637 2.74 -16.91 -6.26
C LEU A 637 4.03 -16.50 -6.98
N GLU A 638 5.09 -17.31 -6.88
CA GLU A 638 6.33 -17.08 -7.63
C GLU A 638 6.10 -17.10 -9.14
N ALA A 639 5.34 -18.08 -9.64
CA ALA A 639 5.00 -18.17 -11.06
C ALA A 639 4.10 -17.02 -11.52
N HIS A 640 3.05 -16.70 -10.76
CA HIS A 640 2.08 -15.65 -11.10
C HIS A 640 2.72 -14.25 -11.08
N TYR A 641 3.62 -14.00 -10.13
CA TYR A 641 4.30 -12.72 -9.98
C TYR A 641 5.73 -12.73 -10.52
N ALA A 642 6.10 -13.62 -11.44
CA ALA A 642 7.47 -13.73 -11.94
C ALA A 642 8.08 -12.40 -12.42
N VAL A 643 7.28 -11.51 -13.03
CA VAL A 643 7.72 -10.19 -13.51
C VAL A 643 7.83 -9.15 -12.38
N ARG A 644 7.08 -9.31 -11.29
CA ARG A 644 7.03 -8.39 -10.14
C ARG A 644 7.39 -9.09 -8.83
N LEU A 645 8.27 -10.09 -8.90
CA LEU A 645 8.54 -11.01 -7.78
C LEU A 645 9.04 -10.26 -6.54
N ASP A 646 9.82 -9.20 -6.78
CA ASP A 646 10.40 -8.35 -5.75
C ASP A 646 9.36 -7.65 -4.86
N GLU A 647 8.13 -7.41 -5.36
CA GLU A 647 7.03 -6.81 -4.60
C GLU A 647 6.39 -7.80 -3.61
N HIS A 648 6.57 -9.10 -3.84
CA HIS A 648 5.89 -10.18 -3.11
C HIS A 648 6.82 -11.09 -2.30
N LEU A 649 8.11 -10.75 -2.18
CA LEU A 649 9.13 -11.62 -1.56
C LEU A 649 8.77 -12.06 -0.13
N ALA A 650 8.33 -11.13 0.74
CA ALA A 650 8.00 -11.44 2.14
C ALA A 650 6.76 -12.32 2.27
N ALA A 651 5.73 -12.10 1.43
CA ALA A 651 4.52 -12.91 1.39
C ALA A 651 4.83 -14.35 0.94
N ILE A 652 5.63 -14.48 -0.13
CA ILE A 652 6.09 -15.79 -0.63
C ILE A 652 6.94 -16.50 0.44
N GLY A 653 7.86 -15.78 1.08
CA GLY A 653 8.68 -16.30 2.19
C GLY A 653 7.84 -16.84 3.35
N SER A 654 6.78 -16.11 3.72
CA SER A 654 5.85 -16.51 4.80
C SER A 654 5.14 -17.82 4.48
N HIS A 655 4.70 -18.02 3.23
CA HIS A 655 4.13 -19.29 2.82
C HIS A 655 5.17 -20.42 2.74
N TYR A 656 6.41 -20.16 2.34
CA TYR A 656 7.46 -21.19 2.43
C TYR A 656 7.79 -21.58 3.87
N LEU A 657 7.78 -20.63 4.81
CA LEU A 657 7.98 -20.89 6.22
C LEU A 657 6.85 -21.75 6.79
N ALA A 658 5.59 -21.35 6.58
CA ALA A 658 4.43 -22.14 6.97
C ALA A 658 4.35 -23.50 6.26
N GLY A 659 4.95 -23.62 5.08
CA GLY A 659 5.09 -24.86 4.30
C GLY A 659 6.26 -25.76 4.72
N GLU A 660 7.00 -25.39 5.77
CA GLU A 660 8.26 -26.01 6.21
C GLU A 660 9.25 -26.23 5.05
N ALA A 661 9.20 -25.36 4.04
CA ALA A 661 10.14 -25.33 2.91
C ALA A 661 11.30 -24.40 3.28
N TRP A 662 12.04 -24.80 4.32
CA TRP A 662 12.97 -23.93 5.04
C TRP A 662 14.00 -23.24 4.14
N GLU A 663 14.65 -23.98 3.23
CA GLU A 663 15.66 -23.40 2.32
C GLU A 663 15.10 -22.27 1.43
N ARG A 664 13.86 -22.46 0.95
CA ARG A 664 13.15 -21.46 0.15
C ARG A 664 12.73 -20.28 1.01
N ALA A 665 12.25 -20.53 2.23
CA ALA A 665 11.93 -19.48 3.19
C ALA A 665 13.14 -18.58 3.49
N VAL A 666 14.30 -19.18 3.80
CA VAL A 666 15.58 -18.46 4.00
C VAL A 666 15.89 -17.58 2.80
N THR A 667 15.80 -18.13 1.59
CA THR A 667 16.12 -17.41 0.34
C THR A 667 15.22 -16.18 0.14
N PHE A 668 13.91 -16.35 0.29
CA PHE A 668 12.94 -15.27 0.05
C PHE A 668 12.99 -14.20 1.13
N PHE A 669 13.06 -14.61 2.40
CA PHE A 669 13.14 -13.65 3.49
C PHE A 669 14.46 -12.90 3.52
N ARG A 670 15.58 -13.53 3.17
CA ARG A 670 16.85 -12.82 3.01
C ARG A 670 16.76 -11.75 1.93
N ARG A 671 16.23 -12.08 0.74
CA ARG A 671 16.03 -11.11 -0.35
C ARG A 671 15.05 -10.00 0.03
N ALA A 672 13.97 -10.34 0.72
CA ALA A 672 12.99 -9.36 1.22
C ALA A 672 13.65 -8.40 2.22
N GLY A 673 14.45 -8.93 3.16
CA GLY A 673 15.19 -8.15 4.14
C GLY A 673 16.25 -7.25 3.50
N ASP A 674 17.02 -7.77 2.55
CA ASP A 674 18.03 -6.99 1.80
C ASP A 674 17.36 -5.83 1.03
N ARG A 675 16.22 -6.09 0.38
CA ARG A 675 15.44 -5.07 -0.31
C ARG A 675 14.86 -4.04 0.66
N ALA A 676 14.27 -4.47 1.77
CA ALA A 676 13.75 -3.56 2.79
C ALA A 676 14.86 -2.67 3.37
N LEU A 677 16.02 -3.26 3.66
CA LEU A 677 17.20 -2.55 4.14
C LEU A 677 17.69 -1.51 3.11
N ALA A 678 17.69 -1.85 1.82
CA ALA A 678 18.05 -0.93 0.74
C ALA A 678 17.19 0.33 0.66
N HIS A 679 15.90 0.22 1.03
CA HIS A 679 14.94 1.32 0.99
C HIS A 679 14.77 2.01 2.36
N GLY A 680 15.56 1.65 3.37
CA GLY A 680 15.46 2.22 4.73
C GLY A 680 14.27 1.71 5.55
N ALA A 681 13.61 0.61 5.13
CA ALA A 681 12.52 -0.05 5.85
C ALA A 681 13.11 -1.00 6.91
N HIS A 682 13.68 -0.41 7.97
CA HIS A 682 14.53 -1.13 8.93
C HIS A 682 13.79 -2.15 9.80
N ARG A 683 12.52 -1.89 10.18
CA ARG A 683 11.72 -2.85 10.98
C ARG A 683 11.34 -4.07 10.15
N GLU A 684 10.89 -3.81 8.92
CA GLU A 684 10.52 -4.83 7.95
C GLU A 684 11.73 -5.69 7.60
N ALA A 685 12.91 -5.07 7.42
CA ALA A 685 14.15 -5.79 7.22
C ALA A 685 14.51 -6.71 8.40
N ALA A 686 14.42 -6.20 9.64
CA ALA A 686 14.69 -6.98 10.83
C ALA A 686 13.76 -8.20 10.94
N ALA A 687 12.44 -8.00 10.77
CA ALA A 687 11.46 -9.09 10.81
C ALA A 687 11.74 -10.16 9.73
N CYS A 688 12.08 -9.75 8.50
CA CYS A 688 12.45 -10.69 7.44
C CYS A 688 13.69 -11.50 7.80
N PHE A 689 14.76 -10.86 8.28
CA PHE A 689 15.98 -11.58 8.68
C PHE A 689 15.73 -12.52 9.87
N GLU A 690 14.84 -12.18 10.78
CA GLU A 690 14.46 -13.05 11.90
C GLU A 690 13.69 -14.29 11.45
N HIS A 691 12.73 -14.15 10.51
CA HIS A 691 12.07 -15.31 9.91
C HIS A 691 13.04 -16.19 9.11
N ALA A 692 14.04 -15.60 8.45
CA ALA A 692 15.10 -16.38 7.82
C ALA A 692 15.99 -17.11 8.85
N LEU A 693 16.30 -16.50 10.00
CA LEU A 693 17.00 -17.17 11.11
C LEU A 693 16.16 -18.31 11.72
N GLU A 694 14.85 -18.12 11.85
CA GLU A 694 13.93 -19.17 12.28
C GLU A 694 13.97 -20.38 11.34
N ALA A 695 13.88 -20.15 10.03
CA ALA A 695 13.98 -21.20 9.03
C ALA A 695 15.35 -21.92 9.05
N LEU A 696 16.45 -21.19 9.27
CA LEU A 696 17.79 -21.79 9.41
C LEU A 696 17.91 -22.71 10.63
N ARG A 697 17.25 -22.37 11.75
CA ARG A 697 17.27 -23.23 12.96
C ARG A 697 16.54 -24.56 12.74
N ALA A 698 15.57 -24.60 11.84
CA ALA A 698 14.81 -25.80 11.51
C ALA A 698 15.54 -26.74 10.53
N LEU A 699 16.55 -26.25 9.81
CA LEU A 699 17.39 -27.06 8.93
C LEU A 699 18.40 -27.92 9.72
N PRO A 700 18.89 -29.03 9.15
CA PRO A 700 20.03 -29.76 9.71
C PRO A 700 21.20 -28.80 9.96
N GLN A 701 21.71 -28.78 11.18
CA GLN A 701 22.77 -27.84 11.61
C GLN A 701 24.14 -28.27 11.09
N ASP A 702 24.26 -28.34 9.76
CA ASP A 702 25.52 -28.55 9.07
C ASP A 702 26.33 -27.25 9.02
N ARG A 703 27.56 -27.38 8.51
CA ARG A 703 28.49 -26.26 8.39
C ARG A 703 27.91 -25.12 7.55
N ALA A 704 27.22 -25.41 6.45
CA ALA A 704 26.72 -24.38 5.54
C ALA A 704 25.58 -23.57 6.19
N VAL A 705 24.67 -24.22 6.91
CA VAL A 705 23.57 -23.58 7.65
C VAL A 705 24.10 -22.70 8.78
N GLN A 706 25.09 -23.19 9.54
CA GLN A 706 25.73 -22.40 10.60
C GLN A 706 26.47 -21.19 10.04
N GLU A 707 27.18 -21.36 8.91
CA GLU A 707 27.84 -20.26 8.19
C GLU A 707 26.84 -19.19 7.72
N GLN A 708 25.70 -19.60 7.14
CA GLN A 708 24.62 -18.68 6.76
C GLN A 708 23.99 -17.98 7.96
N SER A 709 23.84 -18.67 9.09
CA SER A 709 23.29 -18.11 10.33
C SER A 709 24.17 -16.98 10.87
N VAL A 710 25.49 -17.20 10.89
CA VAL A 710 26.45 -16.14 11.25
C VAL A 710 26.31 -14.94 10.31
N ASP A 711 26.31 -15.18 9.00
CA ASP A 711 26.23 -14.10 8.01
C ASP A 711 24.94 -13.28 8.17
N LEU A 712 23.81 -13.94 8.41
CA LEU A 712 22.51 -13.30 8.57
C LEU A 712 22.39 -12.53 9.90
N LEU A 713 22.97 -13.04 10.99
CA LEU A 713 23.06 -12.30 12.26
C LEU A 713 23.89 -11.02 12.12
N LEU A 714 24.97 -11.07 11.34
CA LEU A 714 25.78 -9.89 11.02
C LEU A 714 24.99 -8.88 10.17
N THR A 715 24.19 -9.34 9.20
CA THR A 715 23.30 -8.49 8.39
C THR A 715 22.17 -7.88 9.22
N LEU A 716 21.52 -8.65 10.11
CA LEU A 716 20.43 -8.20 10.98
C LEU A 716 20.84 -6.97 11.80
N ARG A 717 22.09 -6.91 12.26
CA ARG A 717 22.64 -5.72 12.93
C ARG A 717 22.40 -4.43 12.13
N HIS A 718 22.58 -4.44 10.81
CA HIS A 718 22.38 -3.24 9.98
C HIS A 718 20.93 -2.73 10.01
N ALA A 719 19.95 -3.62 10.17
CA ALA A 719 18.54 -3.27 10.33
C ALA A 719 18.22 -2.78 11.75
N LEU A 720 18.77 -3.42 12.78
CA LEU A 720 18.52 -3.06 14.19
C LEU A 720 19.16 -1.72 14.59
N LEU A 721 20.21 -1.32 13.90
CA LEU A 721 21.06 -0.20 14.23
C LEU A 721 20.35 1.17 14.13
N PRO A 722 19.65 1.51 13.03
CA PRO A 722 18.80 2.70 12.96
C PRO A 722 17.60 2.68 13.91
N LEU A 723 17.10 1.49 14.25
CA LEU A 723 15.98 1.28 15.20
C LEU A 723 16.39 1.48 16.65
N GLY A 724 17.69 1.40 16.92
CA GLY A 724 18.23 1.65 18.23
C GLY A 724 18.10 0.53 19.24
N GLU A 725 17.98 -0.68 18.75
CA GLU A 725 17.74 -1.85 19.58
C GLU A 725 19.06 -2.47 20.03
N THR A 726 19.77 -1.73 20.91
CA THR A 726 21.12 -2.09 21.40
C THR A 726 21.19 -3.49 22.00
N ASP A 727 20.18 -3.90 22.77
CA ASP A 727 20.13 -5.22 23.39
C ASP A 727 20.05 -6.32 22.32
N ARG A 728 19.17 -6.17 21.32
CA ARG A 728 19.05 -7.12 20.21
C ARG A 728 20.32 -7.18 19.37
N ILE A 729 21.01 -6.06 19.16
CA ILE A 729 22.33 -6.04 18.49
C ILE A 729 23.36 -6.84 19.27
N ARG A 730 23.45 -6.63 20.59
CA ARG A 730 24.37 -7.36 21.47
C ARG A 730 24.11 -8.85 21.39
N ASP A 731 22.84 -9.24 21.49
CA ASP A 731 22.45 -10.65 21.51
C ASP A 731 22.71 -11.33 20.16
N ALA A 732 22.42 -10.66 19.04
CA ALA A 732 22.73 -11.17 17.70
C ALA A 732 24.25 -11.34 17.47
N LEU A 733 25.07 -10.37 17.90
CA LEU A 733 26.52 -10.45 17.80
C LEU A 733 27.12 -11.51 18.75
N GLY A 734 26.48 -11.76 19.89
CA GLY A 734 26.82 -12.85 20.81
C GLY A 734 26.62 -14.22 20.16
N GLN A 735 25.42 -14.45 19.62
CA GLN A 735 25.09 -15.69 18.89
C GLN A 735 26.03 -15.91 17.69
N ALA A 736 26.33 -14.84 16.93
CA ALA A 736 27.25 -14.93 15.79
C ALA A 736 28.68 -15.29 16.22
N ALA A 737 29.13 -14.80 17.38
CA ALA A 737 30.45 -15.10 17.92
C ALA A 737 30.56 -16.58 18.33
N GLU A 738 29.56 -17.08 19.05
CA GLU A 738 29.50 -18.48 19.47
C GLU A 738 29.52 -19.41 18.26
N LEU A 739 28.66 -19.17 17.27
CA LEU A 739 28.61 -20.00 16.05
C LEU A 739 29.94 -19.94 15.26
N ALA A 740 30.53 -18.75 15.08
CA ALA A 740 31.80 -18.61 14.36
C ALA A 740 32.97 -19.29 15.10
N GLU A 741 32.95 -19.32 16.44
CA GLU A 741 33.92 -20.04 17.25
C GLU A 741 33.79 -21.56 17.08
N HIS A 742 32.58 -22.10 17.19
CA HIS A 742 32.29 -23.53 16.97
C HIS A 742 32.67 -24.00 15.56
N LEU A 743 32.46 -23.16 14.54
CA LEU A 743 32.84 -23.44 13.15
C LEU A 743 34.36 -23.46 12.91
N GLY A 744 35.16 -22.84 13.79
CA GLY A 744 36.58 -22.60 13.56
C GLY A 744 36.87 -21.69 12.35
N ASP A 745 35.89 -20.91 11.89
CA ASP A 745 36.02 -20.04 10.72
C ASP A 745 36.68 -18.71 11.11
N ARG A 746 38.00 -18.63 10.88
CA ARG A 746 38.81 -17.43 11.17
C ARG A 746 38.28 -16.17 10.49
N ARG A 747 37.66 -16.27 9.30
CA ARG A 747 37.14 -15.11 8.56
C ARG A 747 35.90 -14.56 9.25
N ARG A 748 34.92 -15.41 9.55
CA ARG A 748 33.70 -15.02 10.27
C ARG A 748 33.98 -14.53 11.68
N GLN A 749 34.90 -15.17 12.40
CA GLN A 749 35.35 -14.70 13.72
C GLN A 749 35.90 -13.27 13.66
N ALA A 750 36.68 -12.94 12.62
CA ALA A 750 37.23 -11.60 12.46
C ALA A 750 36.15 -10.56 12.11
N HIS A 751 35.18 -10.88 11.25
CA HIS A 751 34.03 -10.01 10.97
C HIS A 751 33.18 -9.77 12.23
N VAL A 752 32.87 -10.82 12.99
CA VAL A 752 32.15 -10.69 14.26
C VAL A 752 32.93 -9.80 15.25
N ALA A 753 34.25 -9.96 15.35
CA ALA A 753 35.07 -9.12 16.23
C ALA A 753 35.00 -7.64 15.85
N VAL A 754 35.10 -7.32 14.55
CA VAL A 754 34.97 -5.93 14.06
C VAL A 754 33.59 -5.36 14.35
N PHE A 755 32.52 -6.11 14.11
CA PHE A 755 31.16 -5.64 14.39
C PHE A 755 30.84 -5.55 15.88
N ARG A 756 31.41 -6.40 16.74
CA ARG A 756 31.40 -6.19 18.19
C ARG A 756 32.15 -4.91 18.58
N GLY A 757 33.28 -4.64 17.93
CA GLY A 757 33.99 -3.37 18.07
C GLY A 757 33.09 -2.18 17.74
N SER A 758 32.31 -2.26 16.66
CA SER A 758 31.31 -1.25 16.31
C SER A 758 30.27 -1.07 17.43
N TYR A 759 29.70 -2.15 17.97
CA TYR A 759 28.76 -2.06 19.09
C TYR A 759 29.37 -1.35 20.31
N HIS A 760 30.59 -1.74 20.70
CA HIS A 760 31.30 -1.12 21.83
C HIS A 760 31.53 0.38 21.62
N TRP A 761 31.82 0.82 20.38
CA TRP A 761 31.92 2.23 20.06
C TRP A 761 30.59 2.96 20.32
N TRP A 762 29.46 2.38 19.91
CA TRP A 762 28.11 2.99 19.99
C TRP A 762 27.61 3.16 21.44
N VAL A 763 28.05 2.28 22.34
CA VAL A 763 27.73 2.34 23.78
C VAL A 763 28.78 3.11 24.60
N GLY A 764 29.81 3.67 23.96
CA GLY A 764 30.83 4.52 24.61
C GLY A 764 32.04 3.79 25.19
N GLU A 765 32.24 2.50 24.87
CA GLU A 765 33.41 1.70 25.28
C GLU A 765 34.53 1.79 24.22
N HIS A 766 35.00 3.02 23.96
CA HIS A 766 35.89 3.35 22.82
C HIS A 766 37.24 2.61 22.82
N ALA A 767 37.81 2.34 24.00
CA ALA A 767 39.07 1.58 24.11
C ALA A 767 38.89 0.14 23.61
N ARG A 768 37.81 -0.52 24.03
CA ARG A 768 37.48 -1.89 23.61
C ARG A 768 37.12 -1.95 22.13
N ALA A 769 36.42 -0.92 21.63
CA ALA A 769 36.15 -0.78 20.19
C ALA A 769 37.44 -0.75 19.36
N TYR A 770 38.42 0.05 19.78
CA TYR A 770 39.72 0.15 19.13
C TYR A 770 40.48 -1.17 19.12
N GLU A 771 40.56 -1.87 20.26
CA GLU A 771 41.26 -3.14 20.39
C GLU A 771 40.71 -4.21 19.44
N LEU A 772 39.38 -4.33 19.40
CA LEU A 772 38.68 -5.28 18.52
C LEU A 772 38.88 -4.92 17.04
N ALA A 773 38.79 -3.64 16.69
CA ALA A 773 39.03 -3.17 15.33
C ALA A 773 40.50 -3.42 14.90
N ALA A 774 41.48 -3.15 15.77
CA ALA A 774 42.89 -3.40 15.49
C ALA A 774 43.19 -4.91 15.31
N ARG A 775 42.56 -5.78 16.12
CA ARG A 775 42.64 -7.23 15.92
C ARG A 775 42.00 -7.67 14.61
N GLY A 776 40.86 -7.07 14.26
CA GLY A 776 40.17 -7.28 12.99
C GLY A 776 41.04 -6.90 11.78
N LEU A 777 41.75 -5.77 11.84
CA LEU A 777 42.64 -5.32 10.78
C LEU A 777 43.80 -6.30 10.56
N ARG A 778 44.45 -6.77 11.64
CA ARG A 778 45.50 -7.80 11.55
C ARG A 778 44.97 -9.08 10.92
N SER A 779 43.83 -9.56 11.40
CA SER A 779 43.19 -10.78 10.87
C SER A 779 42.80 -10.63 9.40
N GLY A 780 42.23 -9.48 9.00
CA GLY A 780 41.89 -9.21 7.62
C GLY A 780 43.11 -9.13 6.71
N THR A 781 44.23 -8.58 7.21
CA THR A 781 45.51 -8.56 6.48
C THR A 781 46.02 -9.99 6.26
N ASP A 782 46.04 -10.80 7.32
CA ASP A 782 46.48 -12.21 7.24
C ASP A 782 45.61 -13.04 6.29
N LEU A 783 44.31 -12.72 6.21
CA LEU A 783 43.33 -13.43 5.37
C LEU A 783 43.22 -12.86 3.94
N GLY A 784 43.85 -11.73 3.64
CA GLY A 784 43.67 -11.01 2.37
C GLY A 784 42.25 -10.48 2.15
N ASP A 785 41.47 -10.24 3.21
CA ASP A 785 40.09 -9.74 3.13
C ASP A 785 40.07 -8.20 3.14
N ALA A 786 40.06 -7.60 1.96
CA ALA A 786 40.05 -6.14 1.80
C ALA A 786 38.82 -5.45 2.43
N ALA A 787 37.65 -6.09 2.39
CA ALA A 787 36.42 -5.53 2.96
C ALA A 787 36.46 -5.51 4.50
N LEU A 788 37.02 -6.57 5.10
CA LEU A 788 37.29 -6.62 6.53
C LEU A 788 38.32 -5.57 6.94
N CYS A 789 39.42 -5.44 6.20
CA CYS A 789 40.44 -4.41 6.45
C CYS A 789 39.85 -3.00 6.39
N ALA A 790 39.01 -2.71 5.40
CA ALA A 790 38.35 -1.40 5.29
C ALA A 790 37.42 -1.12 6.48
N SER A 791 36.59 -2.11 6.86
CA SER A 791 35.68 -1.99 8.00
C SER A 791 36.42 -1.82 9.32
N ALA A 792 37.46 -2.61 9.55
CA ALA A 792 38.32 -2.51 10.72
C ALA A 792 39.04 -1.16 10.80
N THR A 793 39.59 -0.68 9.68
CA THR A 793 40.25 0.63 9.58
C THR A 793 39.28 1.76 9.89
N TYR A 794 38.05 1.69 9.39
CA TYR A 794 37.01 2.67 9.73
C TYR A 794 36.70 2.70 11.23
N PHE A 795 36.47 1.55 11.86
CA PHE A 795 36.16 1.50 13.29
C PHE A 795 37.35 1.93 14.18
N MET A 796 38.58 1.68 13.74
CA MET A 796 39.77 2.27 14.37
C MET A 796 39.76 3.80 14.25
N ALA A 797 39.43 4.33 13.07
CA ALA A 797 39.43 5.77 12.84
C ALA A 797 38.37 6.53 13.66
N VAL A 798 37.14 6.03 13.76
CA VAL A 798 36.10 6.66 14.61
C VAL A 798 36.42 6.52 16.11
N SER A 799 37.15 5.47 16.50
CA SER A 799 37.69 5.35 17.86
C SER A 799 38.80 6.39 18.12
N HIS A 800 39.65 6.69 17.13
CA HIS A 800 40.61 7.80 17.22
C HIS A 800 39.91 9.16 17.29
N GLU A 801 38.88 9.40 16.46
CA GLU A 801 38.09 10.64 16.48
C GLU A 801 37.48 10.90 17.87
N THR A 802 36.78 9.91 18.44
CA THR A 802 36.15 10.03 19.76
C THR A 802 37.15 10.23 20.90
N ARG A 803 38.36 9.68 20.79
CA ARG A 803 39.45 9.88 21.76
C ARG A 803 40.20 11.21 21.57
N GLY A 804 39.89 11.98 20.52
CA GLY A 804 40.53 13.26 20.21
C GLY A 804 41.79 13.15 19.33
N SER A 805 42.17 11.96 18.88
CA SER A 805 43.31 11.74 17.98
C SER A 805 42.94 12.02 16.51
N TYR A 806 42.47 13.23 16.20
CA TYR A 806 41.90 13.58 14.88
C TYR A 806 42.89 13.39 13.72
N ARG A 807 44.19 13.63 13.93
CA ARG A 807 45.22 13.42 12.90
C ARG A 807 45.34 11.95 12.48
N ASP A 808 45.29 11.04 13.45
CA ASP A 808 45.29 9.60 13.17
C ASP A 808 43.99 9.17 12.47
N ALA A 809 42.84 9.71 12.90
CA ALA A 809 41.57 9.48 12.22
C ALA A 809 41.62 9.90 10.74
N VAL A 810 42.13 11.11 10.44
CA VAL A 810 42.31 11.60 9.07
C VAL A 810 43.27 10.70 8.27
N ARG A 811 44.38 10.24 8.87
CA ARG A 811 45.35 9.34 8.22
C ARG A 811 44.69 8.03 7.78
N LEU A 812 43.78 7.49 8.59
CA LEU A 812 43.07 6.24 8.30
C LEU A 812 41.88 6.44 7.34
N LEU A 813 41.12 7.53 7.47
CA LEU A 813 39.91 7.77 6.68
C LEU A 813 40.20 8.29 5.27
N ARG A 814 41.29 9.05 5.07
CA ARG A 814 41.59 9.66 3.77
C ARG A 814 41.80 8.63 2.65
N PRO A 815 42.61 7.56 2.81
CA PRO A 815 42.74 6.52 1.79
C PRO A 815 41.42 5.79 1.52
N LEU A 816 40.64 5.50 2.57
CA LEU A 816 39.33 4.86 2.47
C LEU A 816 38.36 5.72 1.63
N ALA A 817 38.25 7.01 1.93
CA ALA A 817 37.42 7.95 1.20
C ALA A 817 37.80 8.06 -0.29
N THR A 818 39.10 8.07 -0.61
CA THR A 818 39.56 8.10 -2.01
C THR A 818 39.23 6.80 -2.75
N SER A 819 39.49 5.65 -2.14
CA SER A 819 39.24 4.32 -2.73
C SER A 819 37.76 4.03 -3.01
N ALA A 820 36.87 4.63 -2.21
CA ALA A 820 35.43 4.43 -2.31
C ALA A 820 34.80 4.99 -3.59
N SER A 821 35.51 5.86 -4.31
CA SER A 821 35.11 6.37 -5.62
C SER A 821 35.04 5.27 -6.71
N GLY A 822 35.61 4.08 -6.44
CA GLY A 822 35.73 2.96 -7.38
C GLY A 822 34.83 1.75 -7.10
N GLY A 823 33.83 1.84 -6.21
CA GLY A 823 32.91 0.75 -5.89
C GLY A 823 33.52 -0.31 -4.97
N ILE A 824 33.14 -0.29 -3.70
CA ILE A 824 33.62 -1.28 -2.72
C ILE A 824 32.57 -2.38 -2.58
N SER A 825 33.01 -3.61 -2.79
CA SER A 825 32.23 -4.82 -2.56
C SER A 825 31.84 -4.92 -1.09
N THR A 826 30.54 -5.00 -0.82
CA THR A 826 29.95 -4.99 0.52
C THR A 826 29.72 -6.42 1.01
N ALA A 827 30.76 -7.03 1.58
CA ALA A 827 30.58 -8.25 2.37
C ALA A 827 29.56 -7.98 3.50
N TYR A 828 28.65 -8.93 3.75
CA TYR A 828 27.60 -8.86 4.79
C TYR A 828 26.49 -7.83 4.57
N GLY A 829 26.17 -7.50 3.31
CA GLY A 829 24.91 -6.82 3.00
C GLY A 829 24.83 -5.38 3.49
N SER A 830 25.96 -4.69 3.70
CA SER A 830 25.94 -3.23 3.91
C SER A 830 25.45 -2.55 2.63
N VAL A 831 24.13 -2.36 2.51
CA VAL A 831 23.52 -1.61 1.39
C VAL A 831 23.86 -0.12 1.46
N ALA A 832 24.28 0.36 2.64
CA ALA A 832 24.84 1.67 2.79
C ALA A 832 26.24 1.71 2.20
N ALA A 833 26.46 2.52 1.17
CA ALA A 833 27.77 2.83 0.63
C ALA A 833 28.72 3.22 1.79
N PRO A 834 29.66 2.37 2.24
CA PRO A 834 30.48 2.63 3.42
C PRO A 834 31.27 3.93 3.31
N ALA A 835 31.60 4.26 2.06
CA ALA A 835 32.04 5.55 1.55
C ALA A 835 31.41 6.77 2.23
N VAL A 836 30.08 6.78 2.41
CA VAL A 836 29.32 7.88 2.98
C VAL A 836 29.71 8.12 4.43
N PHE A 837 29.85 7.05 5.22
CA PHE A 837 30.31 7.16 6.60
C PHE A 837 31.78 7.63 6.66
N TRP A 838 32.64 7.04 5.83
CA TRP A 838 34.08 7.36 5.87
C TRP A 838 34.34 8.82 5.51
N THR A 839 33.69 9.32 4.46
CA THR A 839 33.79 10.72 4.02
C THR A 839 33.17 11.68 5.02
N SER A 840 32.04 11.31 5.64
CA SER A 840 31.40 12.12 6.69
C SER A 840 32.27 12.26 7.94
N HIS A 841 32.85 11.16 8.43
CA HIS A 841 33.77 11.19 9.57
C HIS A 841 35.10 11.90 9.25
N LEU A 842 35.57 11.80 8.01
CA LEU A 842 36.73 12.55 7.53
C LEU A 842 36.46 14.06 7.58
N ALA A 843 35.30 14.49 7.10
CA ALA A 843 34.89 15.89 7.13
C ALA A 843 34.86 16.46 8.56
N ARG A 844 34.26 15.72 9.50
CA ARG A 844 34.21 16.10 10.92
C ARG A 844 35.60 16.20 11.55
N SER A 845 36.46 15.20 11.32
CA SER A 845 37.82 15.20 11.87
C SER A 845 38.68 16.35 11.32
N LEU A 846 38.51 16.71 10.04
CA LEU A 846 39.16 17.88 9.44
C LEU A 846 38.64 19.19 9.99
N ALA A 847 37.33 19.28 10.28
CA ALA A 847 36.74 20.46 10.89
C ALA A 847 37.26 20.71 12.32
N GLU A 848 37.43 19.66 13.14
CA GLU A 848 38.03 19.78 14.48
C GLU A 848 39.51 20.23 14.42
N LEU A 849 40.25 19.87 13.37
CA LEU A 849 41.62 20.37 13.11
C LEU A 849 41.65 21.78 12.51
N GLY A 850 40.49 22.35 12.14
CA GLY A 850 40.38 23.66 11.49
C GLY A 850 40.73 23.68 9.99
N ASP A 851 40.88 22.52 9.34
CA ASP A 851 41.06 22.43 7.88
C ASP A 851 39.69 22.46 7.17
N PHE A 852 39.07 23.63 7.23
CA PHE A 852 37.69 23.87 6.83
C PHE A 852 37.42 23.70 5.33
N SER A 853 38.40 24.01 4.49
CA SER A 853 38.29 23.83 3.04
C SER A 853 38.25 22.35 2.69
N ALA A 854 39.17 21.54 3.24
CA ALA A 854 39.18 20.09 3.05
C ALA A 854 37.97 19.41 3.71
N ALA A 855 37.55 19.89 4.90
CA ALA A 855 36.35 19.39 5.57
C ALA A 855 35.10 19.53 4.71
N ARG A 856 34.90 20.72 4.11
CA ARG A 856 33.75 20.99 3.23
C ARG A 856 33.82 20.19 1.94
N ALA A 857 35.00 20.02 1.36
CA ALA A 857 35.19 19.16 0.19
C ALA A 857 34.76 17.71 0.49
N ALA A 858 35.24 17.14 1.61
CA ALA A 858 34.85 15.80 2.04
C ALA A 858 33.34 15.67 2.34
N ALA A 859 32.72 16.70 2.94
CA ALA A 859 31.29 16.70 3.22
C ALA A 859 30.44 16.76 1.93
N ASN A 860 30.87 17.55 0.95
CA ASN A 860 30.24 17.61 -0.37
C ASN A 860 30.39 16.29 -1.14
N ASP A 861 31.54 15.61 -1.02
CA ASP A 861 31.72 14.27 -1.58
C ASP A 861 30.77 13.25 -0.94
N ALA A 862 30.58 13.30 0.37
CA ALA A 862 29.60 12.44 1.07
C ALA A 862 28.18 12.66 0.52
N MET A 863 27.77 13.92 0.30
CA MET A 863 26.48 14.29 -0.30
C MET A 863 26.36 13.79 -1.73
N ARG A 864 27.42 13.91 -2.55
CA ARG A 864 27.45 13.41 -3.93
C ARG A 864 27.31 11.89 -4.01
N ILE A 865 27.94 11.16 -3.09
CA ILE A 865 27.85 9.69 -3.00
C ILE A 865 26.45 9.26 -2.53
N MET A 866 25.86 10.00 -1.58
CA MET A 866 24.54 9.69 -1.00
C MET A 866 23.37 10.04 -1.93
N ALA A 867 23.45 11.14 -2.68
CA ALA A 867 22.36 11.68 -3.49
C ALA A 867 21.62 10.66 -4.39
N PRO A 868 22.29 9.76 -5.14
CA PRO A 868 21.60 8.79 -5.98
C PRO A 868 20.98 7.61 -5.21
N LEU A 869 21.31 7.43 -3.93
CA LEU A 869 20.83 6.30 -3.12
C LEU A 869 19.43 6.52 -2.55
N HIS A 870 18.98 7.77 -2.46
CA HIS A 870 17.68 8.15 -1.87
C HIS A 870 17.38 7.49 -0.50
N HIS A 871 18.41 7.21 0.30
CA HIS A 871 18.30 6.46 1.56
C HIS A 871 18.14 7.41 2.76
N PRO A 872 17.00 7.44 3.48
CA PRO A 872 16.70 8.45 4.50
C PRO A 872 17.74 8.54 5.62
N PHE A 873 18.13 7.39 6.18
CA PHE A 873 19.16 7.35 7.24
C PHE A 873 20.49 7.97 6.79
N LEU A 874 20.93 7.71 5.56
CA LEU A 874 22.18 8.27 5.03
C LEU A 874 22.05 9.75 4.75
N THR A 875 20.89 10.21 4.25
CA THR A 875 20.61 11.63 4.08
C THR A 875 20.77 12.38 5.39
N VAL A 876 20.19 11.88 6.48
CA VAL A 876 20.32 12.53 7.78
C VAL A 876 21.75 12.49 8.30
N HIS A 877 22.44 11.36 8.17
CA HIS A 877 23.84 11.23 8.58
C HIS A 877 24.75 12.26 7.89
N VAL A 878 24.65 12.38 6.56
CA VAL A 878 25.47 13.32 5.78
C VAL A 878 25.14 14.76 6.14
N SER A 879 23.85 15.12 6.21
CA SER A 879 23.46 16.49 6.54
C SER A 879 23.86 16.88 7.96
N CYS A 880 23.78 15.97 8.94
CA CYS A 880 24.29 16.21 10.29
C CYS A 880 25.81 16.44 10.28
N SER A 881 26.55 15.68 9.46
CA SER A 881 27.98 15.91 9.26
C SER A 881 28.27 17.28 8.64
N MET A 882 27.55 17.66 7.59
CA MET A 882 27.66 18.99 6.96
C MET A 882 27.31 20.11 7.95
N ALA A 883 26.23 19.97 8.71
CA ALA A 883 25.84 20.92 9.73
C ALA A 883 26.91 21.04 10.82
N THR A 884 27.53 19.92 11.25
CA THR A 884 28.65 19.96 12.20
C THR A 884 29.81 20.80 11.65
N VAL A 885 30.19 20.60 10.38
CA VAL A 885 31.24 21.38 9.72
C VAL A 885 30.87 22.87 9.64
N ALA A 886 29.63 23.18 9.27
CA ALA A 886 29.14 24.56 9.18
C ALA A 886 29.10 25.26 10.55
N LEU A 887 28.59 24.58 11.58
CA LEU A 887 28.57 25.07 12.96
C LEU A 887 29.98 25.32 13.49
N ARG A 888 30.91 24.39 13.24
CA ARG A 888 32.33 24.57 13.59
C ARG A 888 33.01 25.70 12.86
N GLN A 889 32.49 26.11 11.71
CA GLN A 889 32.93 27.28 10.94
C GLN A 889 32.19 28.58 11.35
N GLY A 890 31.22 28.52 12.27
CA GLY A 890 30.39 29.67 12.66
C GLY A 890 29.31 30.07 11.64
N ARG A 891 28.99 29.18 10.68
CA ARG A 891 27.96 29.40 9.65
C ARG A 891 26.63 28.79 10.08
N ALA A 892 26.01 29.39 11.10
CA ALA A 892 24.77 28.89 11.70
C ALA A 892 23.58 28.87 10.72
N ASP A 893 23.43 29.91 9.88
CA ASP A 893 22.33 30.00 8.90
C ASP A 893 22.34 28.86 7.87
N GLU A 894 23.55 28.45 7.44
CA GLU A 894 23.73 27.29 6.54
C GLU A 894 23.36 25.98 7.25
N ALA A 895 23.77 25.82 8.51
CA ALA A 895 23.39 24.67 9.31
C ALA A 895 21.86 24.59 9.51
N ILE A 896 21.21 25.72 9.83
CA ILE A 896 19.74 25.80 9.96
C ILE A 896 19.08 25.37 8.66
N SER A 897 19.48 25.95 7.52
CA SER A 897 18.91 25.64 6.22
C SER A 897 18.99 24.15 5.88
N LEU A 898 20.12 23.50 6.19
CA LEU A 898 20.31 22.06 5.98
C LEU A 898 19.45 21.21 6.91
N LEU A 899 19.38 21.57 8.20
CA LEU A 899 18.70 20.78 9.24
C LEU A 899 17.17 20.96 9.23
N GLU A 900 16.65 22.13 8.84
CA GLU A 900 15.22 22.38 8.67
C GLU A 900 14.64 21.62 7.49
N GLN A 901 15.36 21.55 6.37
CA GLN A 901 14.99 20.70 5.23
C GLN A 901 14.83 19.24 5.65
N LEU A 902 15.60 18.80 6.65
CA LEU A 902 15.47 17.47 7.24
C LEU A 902 14.38 17.35 8.31
N ARG A 903 13.78 18.43 8.80
CA ARG A 903 12.71 18.30 9.81
C ARG A 903 11.45 17.67 9.20
N GLU A 904 11.15 18.03 7.95
CA GLU A 904 10.13 17.35 7.12
C GLU A 904 10.53 15.91 6.73
N ILE A 905 11.85 15.72 6.52
CA ILE A 905 12.68 14.49 6.52
C ILE A 905 12.46 13.48 7.64
N ASN A 906 12.35 14.02 8.86
CA ASN A 906 12.64 13.31 10.11
C ASN A 906 11.41 13.07 10.98
N MET A 907 10.28 13.72 10.73
CA MET A 907 9.06 13.40 11.49
C MET A 907 8.66 11.93 11.38
N VAL A 908 9.28 11.20 10.46
CA VAL A 908 9.13 9.81 10.03
C VAL A 908 9.83 8.82 10.97
N GLY A 909 9.10 8.11 11.82
CA GLY A 909 9.68 7.16 12.78
C GLY A 909 10.33 5.88 12.20
N SER A 910 11.12 5.94 11.13
CA SER A 910 11.91 4.81 10.60
C SER A 910 13.31 4.66 11.23
N ALA A 911 13.83 5.70 11.89
CA ALA A 911 15.14 5.67 12.57
C ALA A 911 15.13 6.48 13.89
N PRO A 912 14.52 5.95 14.98
CA PRO A 912 14.41 6.65 16.27
C PRO A 912 15.75 7.06 16.91
N VAL A 913 16.88 6.47 16.53
CA VAL A 913 18.22 6.87 17.01
C VAL A 913 18.70 8.17 16.35
N VAL A 914 18.30 8.39 15.10
CA VAL A 914 18.78 9.52 14.29
C VAL A 914 17.91 10.76 14.49
N PHE A 915 16.63 10.55 14.84
CA PHE A 915 15.66 11.62 15.10
C PHE A 915 16.13 12.66 16.15
N PRO A 916 16.68 12.26 17.33
CA PRO A 916 17.24 13.22 18.25
C PRO A 916 18.41 13.99 17.62
N ILE A 917 19.35 13.31 16.94
CA ILE A 917 20.64 13.87 16.50
C ILE A 917 20.47 15.13 15.63
N ASN A 918 19.52 15.13 14.69
CA ASN A 918 19.24 16.30 13.85
C ASN A 918 18.71 17.48 14.66
N GLU A 919 17.76 17.22 15.56
CA GLU A 919 17.11 18.23 16.39
C GLU A 919 18.09 18.80 17.44
N TRP A 920 19.10 18.03 17.89
CA TRP A 920 20.21 18.54 18.72
C TRP A 920 20.98 19.66 18.04
N PHE A 921 21.42 19.42 16.80
CA PHE A 921 22.16 20.43 16.03
C PHE A 921 21.28 21.63 15.70
N LEU A 922 20.01 21.40 15.39
CA LEU A 922 19.08 22.48 15.04
C LEU A 922 18.80 23.37 16.26
N ALA A 923 18.57 22.77 17.44
CA ALA A 923 18.38 23.50 18.70
C ALA A 923 19.57 24.42 19.01
N TYR A 924 20.78 23.89 18.86
CA TYR A 924 22.00 24.67 19.04
C TYR A 924 22.15 25.77 17.98
N ALA A 925 21.89 25.47 16.70
CA ALA A 925 21.95 26.46 15.63
C ALA A 925 20.93 27.60 15.82
N TYR A 926 19.71 27.27 16.26
CA TYR A 926 18.67 28.21 16.65
C TYR A 926 19.09 29.09 17.81
N ALA A 927 19.74 28.52 18.84
CA ALA A 927 20.26 29.31 19.96
C ALA A 927 21.34 30.30 19.49
N LEU A 928 22.22 29.91 18.55
CA LEU A 928 23.26 30.79 18.00
C LEU A 928 22.69 32.03 17.28
N VAL A 929 21.53 31.90 16.63
CA VAL A 929 20.89 33.02 15.89
C VAL A 929 19.78 33.71 16.68
N GLY A 930 19.47 33.26 17.90
CA GLY A 930 18.39 33.80 18.72
C GLY A 930 16.99 33.48 18.20
N HIS A 931 16.80 32.32 17.58
CA HIS A 931 15.49 31.88 17.08
C HIS A 931 14.50 31.63 18.24
N PRO A 932 13.23 32.05 18.15
CA PRO A 932 12.25 31.95 19.25
C PRO A 932 12.05 30.52 19.76
N ASP A 933 12.10 29.52 18.88
CA ASP A 933 11.88 28.11 19.24
C ASP A 933 13.07 27.44 19.93
N ALA A 934 14.21 28.14 20.10
CA ALA A 934 15.44 27.54 20.64
C ALA A 934 15.24 26.93 22.04
N ALA A 935 14.60 27.67 22.95
CA ALA A 935 14.41 27.24 24.34
C ALA A 935 13.55 25.96 24.45
N ASP A 936 12.41 25.95 23.76
CA ASP A 936 11.51 24.79 23.77
C ASP A 936 12.18 23.56 23.15
N LEU A 937 12.95 23.76 22.08
CA LEU A 937 13.64 22.66 21.41
C LEU A 937 14.79 22.09 22.25
N LEU A 938 15.62 22.93 22.89
CA LEU A 938 16.68 22.48 23.80
C LEU A 938 16.11 21.67 24.97
N ARG A 939 15.04 22.16 25.63
CA ARG A 939 14.37 21.44 26.74
C ARG A 939 13.75 20.12 26.29
N ARG A 940 13.25 20.04 25.05
CA ARG A 940 12.74 18.78 24.49
C ARG A 940 13.88 17.79 24.27
N MET A 941 15.02 18.25 23.73
CA MET A 941 16.18 17.41 23.47
C MET A 941 16.75 16.84 24.77
N GLU A 942 16.85 17.68 25.80
CA GLU A 942 17.25 17.28 27.13
C GLU A 942 16.47 16.05 27.64
N ARG A 943 15.12 16.11 27.65
CA ARG A 943 14.28 15.00 28.11
C ARG A 943 14.54 13.71 27.34
N LEU A 944 14.82 13.81 26.04
CA LEU A 944 15.12 12.66 25.20
C LEU A 944 16.53 12.09 25.48
N THR A 945 17.49 12.89 25.92
CA THR A 945 18.83 12.41 26.31
C THR A 945 18.81 11.55 27.56
N ASP A 946 18.02 11.94 28.56
CA ASP A 946 17.96 11.21 29.83
C ASP A 946 17.40 9.79 29.64
N ASP A 947 16.57 9.59 28.61
CA ASP A 947 16.02 8.30 28.21
C ASP A 947 16.85 7.57 27.13
N ALA A 948 17.91 8.18 26.59
CA ALA A 948 18.63 7.67 25.42
C ALA A 948 19.59 6.51 25.77
N ARG A 949 19.43 5.38 25.04
CA ARG A 949 20.29 4.18 25.18
C ARG A 949 21.59 4.23 24.37
N PHE A 950 21.71 5.12 23.38
CA PHE A 950 22.97 5.36 22.65
C PHE A 950 23.74 6.51 23.26
N THR A 951 25.03 6.30 23.53
CA THR A 951 25.80 7.26 24.31
C THR A 951 27.12 7.69 23.66
N TYR A 952 27.48 7.21 22.47
CA TYR A 952 28.79 7.46 21.86
C TYR A 952 29.16 8.94 21.57
N TYR A 953 28.17 9.83 21.40
CA TYR A 953 28.37 11.28 21.30
C TYR A 953 27.75 12.05 22.47
N TYR A 954 27.41 11.38 23.58
CA TYR A 954 26.69 12.01 24.68
C TYR A 954 27.40 13.23 25.30
N PRO A 955 28.73 13.20 25.58
CA PRO A 955 29.43 14.39 26.08
C PRO A 955 29.42 15.56 25.10
N PHE A 956 29.50 15.26 23.81
CA PHE A 956 29.39 16.25 22.74
C PHE A 956 28.01 16.93 22.73
N TRP A 957 26.93 16.15 22.80
CA TRP A 957 25.56 16.67 22.86
C TRP A 957 25.30 17.53 24.10
N LEU A 958 25.76 17.08 25.28
CA LEU A 958 25.66 17.86 26.51
C LEU A 958 26.40 19.20 26.40
N THR A 959 27.56 19.22 25.74
CA THR A 959 28.31 20.45 25.53
C THR A 959 27.54 21.42 24.63
N LEU A 960 26.92 20.94 23.54
CA LEU A 960 26.07 21.78 22.69
C LEU A 960 24.82 22.29 23.41
N LEU A 961 24.17 21.46 24.24
CA LEU A 961 23.05 21.90 25.09
C LEU A 961 23.49 23.00 26.06
N GLY A 962 24.60 22.80 26.75
CA GLY A 962 25.10 23.76 27.72
C GLY A 962 25.47 25.09 27.07
N GLU A 963 26.05 25.07 25.87
CA GLU A 963 26.24 26.30 25.08
C GLU A 963 24.91 26.95 24.68
N GLY A 964 23.91 26.16 24.27
CA GLY A 964 22.57 26.65 23.97
C GLY A 964 21.92 27.35 25.17
N TYR A 965 21.97 26.73 26.34
CA TYR A 965 21.47 27.32 27.59
C TYR A 965 22.22 28.60 27.96
N LEU A 966 23.54 28.63 27.76
CA LEU A 966 24.34 29.83 28.01
C LEU A 966 23.91 30.99 27.10
N LEU A 967 23.63 30.72 25.81
CA LEU A 967 23.15 31.71 24.85
C LEU A 967 21.75 32.24 25.19
N LEU A 968 20.92 31.43 25.85
CA LEU A 968 19.62 31.84 26.38
C LEU A 968 19.71 32.59 27.72
N GLY A 969 20.89 32.69 28.31
CA GLY A 969 21.11 33.30 29.63
C GLY A 969 20.77 32.38 30.81
N GLU A 970 20.48 31.10 30.57
CA GLU A 970 20.25 30.07 31.61
C GLU A 970 21.61 29.51 32.09
N VAL A 971 22.39 30.36 32.77
CA VAL A 971 23.80 30.08 33.09
C VAL A 971 23.98 28.87 34.04
N GLU A 972 23.07 28.67 34.97
CA GLU A 972 23.12 27.56 35.94
C GLU A 972 22.91 26.22 35.24
N GLU A 973 21.97 26.14 34.30
CA GLU A 973 21.75 24.97 33.45
C GLU A 973 22.96 24.71 32.55
N ALA A 974 23.54 25.76 31.96
CA ALA A 974 24.75 25.65 31.17
C ALA A 974 25.92 25.02 31.95
N LEU A 975 26.13 25.47 33.20
CA LEU A 975 27.17 24.94 34.08
C LEU A 975 26.91 23.48 34.45
N ALA A 976 25.66 23.12 34.78
CA ALA A 976 25.28 21.74 35.09
C ALA A 976 25.57 20.78 33.91
N ARG A 977 25.29 21.20 32.66
CA ARG A 977 25.67 20.40 31.47
C ARG A 977 27.17 20.34 31.25
N ALA A 978 27.88 21.45 31.48
CA ALA A 978 29.34 21.49 31.35
C ALA A 978 30.02 20.49 32.30
N ASP A 979 29.60 20.49 33.58
CA ASP A 979 30.12 19.57 34.60
C ASP A 979 29.83 18.11 34.24
N ARG A 980 28.60 17.83 33.81
CA ARG A 980 28.21 16.47 33.40
C ARG A 980 28.96 15.99 32.16
N ALA A 981 29.15 16.86 31.17
CA ALA A 981 29.91 16.56 29.96
C ALA A 981 31.39 16.33 30.29
N LEU A 982 31.97 17.12 31.20
CA LEU A 982 33.34 17.00 31.65
C LEU A 982 33.59 15.68 32.40
N GLU A 983 32.72 15.33 33.35
CA GLU A 983 32.78 14.07 34.10
C GLU A 983 32.76 12.87 33.14
N LEU A 984 31.82 12.87 32.19
CA LEU A 984 31.66 11.76 31.26
C LEU A 984 32.81 11.67 30.25
N SER A 985 33.29 12.81 29.74
CA SER A 985 34.44 12.86 28.82
C SER A 985 35.68 12.26 29.46
N ARG A 986 35.98 12.62 30.72
CA ARG A 986 37.09 12.06 31.48
C ARG A 986 36.94 10.57 31.73
N LYS A 987 35.76 10.13 32.16
CA LYS A 987 35.46 8.72 32.41
C LYS A 987 35.67 7.85 31.16
N ARG A 988 35.38 8.40 29.97
CA ARG A 988 35.46 7.68 28.69
C ARG A 988 36.75 7.92 27.91
N GLY A 989 37.62 8.81 28.38
CA GLY A 989 38.83 9.21 27.67
C GLY A 989 38.56 9.99 26.38
N GLU A 990 37.44 10.72 26.30
CA GLU A 990 37.07 11.55 25.15
C GLU A 990 37.74 12.92 25.24
N ARG A 991 39.05 12.98 25.02
CA ARG A 991 39.86 14.17 25.32
C ARG A 991 39.47 15.43 24.53
N GLY A 992 39.02 15.27 23.28
CA GLY A 992 38.53 16.42 22.49
C GLY A 992 37.27 17.04 23.11
N ASN A 993 36.33 16.19 23.58
CA ASN A 993 35.13 16.64 24.26
C ASN A 993 35.45 17.24 25.64
N GLU A 994 36.42 16.68 26.37
CA GLU A 994 36.93 17.27 27.62
C GLU A 994 37.39 18.72 27.41
N GLY A 995 38.15 19.00 26.34
CA GLY A 995 38.57 20.35 25.98
C GLY A 995 37.39 21.29 25.71
N TRP A 996 36.42 20.84 24.90
CA TRP A 996 35.21 21.62 24.63
C TRP A 996 34.37 21.90 25.89
N SER A 997 34.20 20.91 26.79
CA SER A 997 33.45 21.08 28.04
C SER A 997 34.16 22.00 29.04
N LEU A 998 35.49 21.95 29.13
CA LEU A 998 36.27 22.87 29.97
C LEU A 998 36.15 24.33 29.50
N ARG A 999 36.16 24.54 28.18
CA ARG A 999 35.93 25.88 27.60
C ARG A 999 34.50 26.37 27.90
N LEU A 1000 33.48 25.50 27.80
CA LEU A 1000 32.11 25.85 28.20
C LEU A 1000 32.01 26.19 29.69
N THR A 1001 32.71 25.45 30.55
CA THR A 1001 32.79 25.73 31.98
C THR A 1001 33.35 27.13 32.22
N GLY A 1002 34.43 27.50 31.52
CA GLY A 1002 34.98 28.85 31.55
C GLY A 1002 33.97 29.92 31.12
N ASP A 1003 33.25 29.68 30.02
CA ASP A 1003 32.21 30.61 29.52
C ASP A 1003 31.07 30.80 30.53
N ALA A 1004 30.55 29.70 31.11
CA ALA A 1004 29.48 29.72 32.10
C ALA A 1004 29.92 30.39 33.42
N LEU A 1005 31.10 30.05 33.94
CA LEU A 1005 31.66 30.69 35.14
C LEU A 1005 31.91 32.18 34.94
N SER A 1006 32.33 32.60 33.74
CA SER A 1006 32.51 34.02 33.39
C SER A 1006 31.20 34.81 33.34
N ALA A 1007 30.06 34.13 33.15
CA ALA A 1007 28.73 34.72 33.19
C ALA A 1007 28.16 34.78 34.62
N LEU A 1008 28.52 33.86 35.52
CA LEU A 1008 28.13 33.88 36.94
C LEU A 1008 28.95 34.92 37.73
N ARG A 1009 28.33 36.01 38.17
CA ARG A 1009 28.98 37.00 39.04
C ARG A 1009 28.63 36.77 40.53
N PRO A 1010 29.58 36.89 41.47
CA PRO A 1010 31.04 37.01 41.32
C PRO A 1010 31.75 35.65 41.57
N ARG A 1011 32.22 34.97 40.52
CA ARG A 1011 33.15 33.81 40.62
C ARG A 1011 34.62 34.28 40.58
N SER A 1012 35.53 33.43 41.07
CA SER A 1012 36.97 33.69 41.10
C SER A 1012 37.55 33.79 39.68
N GLU A 1013 38.20 34.90 39.34
CA GLU A 1013 38.88 35.10 38.04
C GLU A 1013 39.89 34.00 37.73
N ARG A 1014 40.54 33.47 38.79
CA ARG A 1014 41.50 32.37 38.69
C ARG A 1014 40.83 31.09 38.20
N GLU A 1015 39.66 30.76 38.75
CA GLU A 1015 38.91 29.55 38.34
C GLU A 1015 38.50 29.63 36.87
N ILE A 1016 38.01 30.79 36.42
CA ILE A 1016 37.64 31.00 35.01
C ILE A 1016 38.85 30.86 34.09
N ALA A 1017 39.97 31.50 34.44
CA ALA A 1017 41.20 31.43 33.66
C ALA A 1017 41.78 30.00 33.62
N ASP A 1018 41.73 29.27 34.73
CA ASP A 1018 42.23 27.90 34.83
C ASP A 1018 41.42 26.92 33.97
N SER A 1019 40.08 27.10 33.88
CA SER A 1019 39.25 26.36 32.93
C SER A 1019 39.68 26.58 31.48
N TYR A 1020 39.88 27.83 31.05
CA TYR A 1020 40.31 28.13 29.68
C TYR A 1020 41.75 27.66 29.39
N ARG A 1021 42.69 27.80 30.33
CA ARG A 1021 44.07 27.30 30.15
C ARG A 1021 44.11 25.78 30.04
N SER A 1022 43.30 25.09 30.84
CA SER A 1022 43.18 23.63 30.76
C SER A 1022 42.60 23.20 29.40
N ALA A 1023 41.54 23.88 28.92
CA ALA A 1023 40.99 23.63 27.60
C ALA A 1023 42.01 23.91 26.48
N LEU A 1024 42.76 25.02 26.58
CA LEU A 1024 43.78 25.42 25.62
C LEU A 1024 44.90 24.38 25.52
N ALA A 1025 45.42 23.90 26.66
CA ALA A 1025 46.47 22.88 26.69
C ALA A 1025 46.03 21.59 25.97
N ILE A 1026 44.79 21.15 26.18
CA ILE A 1026 44.22 20.00 25.46
C ILE A 1026 44.09 20.31 23.96
N ALA A 1027 43.60 21.49 23.61
CA ALA A 1027 43.39 21.90 22.23
C ALA A 1027 44.70 21.98 21.43
N GLU A 1028 45.76 22.52 22.03
CA GLU A 1028 47.10 22.58 21.43
C GLU A 1028 47.70 21.19 21.25
N GLU A 1029 47.60 20.33 22.27
CA GLU A 1029 48.08 18.95 22.21
C GLU A 1029 47.41 18.16 21.07
N LEU A 1030 46.08 18.30 20.93
CA LEU A 1030 45.30 17.59 19.92
C LEU A 1030 45.30 18.30 18.54
N GLY A 1031 45.84 19.52 18.45
CA GLY A 1031 45.84 20.35 17.24
C GLY A 1031 44.47 20.90 16.84
N MET A 1032 43.57 21.11 17.81
CA MET A 1032 42.20 21.59 17.62
C MET A 1032 42.17 23.12 17.45
N ARG A 1033 42.56 23.62 16.27
CA ARG A 1033 42.66 25.06 15.99
C ARG A 1033 41.39 25.87 16.30
N PRO A 1034 40.16 25.38 16.02
CA PRO A 1034 38.95 26.11 16.40
C PRO A 1034 38.84 26.30 17.92
N LEU A 1035 39.12 25.25 18.71
CA LEU A 1035 39.06 25.32 20.16
C LEU A 1035 40.17 26.23 20.75
N VAL A 1036 41.38 26.21 20.19
CA VAL A 1036 42.46 27.15 20.54
C VAL A 1036 41.98 28.60 20.40
N ALA A 1037 41.35 28.92 19.27
CA ALA A 1037 40.81 30.26 19.00
C ALA A 1037 39.70 30.67 20.00
N HIS A 1038 38.81 29.73 20.36
CA HIS A 1038 37.78 29.96 21.38
C HIS A 1038 38.38 30.19 22.77
N CYS A 1039 39.41 29.44 23.16
CA CYS A 1039 40.08 29.62 24.46
C CYS A 1039 40.78 30.97 24.56
N HIS A 1040 41.50 31.38 23.50
CA HIS A 1040 42.11 32.71 23.44
C HIS A 1040 41.07 33.84 23.43
N LEU A 1041 39.91 33.65 22.78
CA LEU A 1041 38.79 34.59 22.87
C LEU A 1041 38.26 34.72 24.30
N GLY A 1042 38.05 33.61 25.00
CA GLY A 1042 37.59 33.58 26.39
C GLY A 1042 38.56 34.28 27.34
N LEU A 1043 39.85 33.93 27.28
CA LEU A 1043 40.91 34.57 28.07
C LEU A 1043 41.04 36.07 27.76
N GLY A 1044 40.99 36.45 26.48
CA GLY A 1044 41.04 37.85 26.07
C GLY A 1044 39.87 38.67 26.64
N LYS A 1045 38.64 38.14 26.56
CA LYS A 1045 37.44 38.76 27.15
C LYS A 1045 37.53 38.85 28.67
N LEU A 1046 38.07 37.83 29.35
CA LEU A 1046 38.28 37.83 30.79
C LEU A 1046 39.26 38.94 31.18
N TYR A 1047 40.46 38.96 30.62
CA TYR A 1047 41.49 39.97 30.94
C TYR A 1047 41.07 41.41 30.58
N GLN A 1048 40.28 41.58 29.52
CA GLN A 1048 39.70 42.88 29.19
C GLN A 1048 38.74 43.37 30.29
N ARG A 1049 37.96 42.46 30.90
CA ARG A 1049 37.05 42.78 32.00
C ARG A 1049 37.78 43.05 33.32
N THR A 1050 38.90 42.36 33.57
CA THR A 1050 39.68 42.47 34.82
C THR A 1050 40.76 43.57 34.77
N GLY A 1051 40.97 44.19 33.61
CA GLY A 1051 41.83 45.36 33.43
C GLY A 1051 43.27 45.06 33.01
N THR A 1052 43.63 43.80 32.73
CA THR A 1052 44.98 43.42 32.26
C THR A 1052 45.11 43.57 30.73
N ARG A 1053 45.18 44.82 30.27
CA ARG A 1053 45.14 45.20 28.84
C ARG A 1053 46.21 44.53 27.98
N GLN A 1054 47.41 44.30 28.50
CA GLN A 1054 48.52 43.70 27.75
C GLN A 1054 48.29 42.20 27.50
N GLU A 1055 47.79 41.47 28.50
CA GLU A 1055 47.43 40.05 28.39
C GLU A 1055 46.20 39.85 27.50
N ALA A 1056 45.20 40.74 27.63
CA ALA A 1056 44.04 40.76 26.76
C ALA A 1056 44.45 40.95 25.28
N GLN A 1057 45.35 41.91 25.00
CA GLN A 1057 45.85 42.16 23.66
C GLN A 1057 46.63 40.97 23.10
N ALA A 1058 47.50 40.34 23.90
CA ALA A 1058 48.26 39.16 23.49
C ALA A 1058 47.34 38.04 23.02
N HIS A 1059 46.33 37.67 23.83
CA HIS A 1059 45.39 36.61 23.45
C HIS A 1059 44.49 36.97 22.27
N LEU A 1060 44.04 38.23 22.16
CA LEU A 1060 43.22 38.66 21.03
C LEU A 1060 43.99 38.73 19.71
N THR A 1061 45.31 38.96 19.75
CA THR A 1061 46.18 38.93 18.57
C THR A 1061 46.54 37.49 18.17
N THR A 1062 46.96 36.62 19.11
CA THR A 1062 47.23 35.20 18.84
C THR A 1062 46.00 34.49 18.25
N ARG A 1063 44.80 34.81 18.76
CA ARG A 1063 43.52 34.39 18.18
C ARG A 1063 43.40 34.66 16.67
N HIS A 1064 43.94 35.78 16.18
CA HIS A 1064 43.83 36.15 14.77
C HIS A 1064 44.77 35.31 13.89
N ASP A 1065 45.95 34.97 14.40
CA ASP A 1065 46.98 34.23 13.64
C ASP A 1065 46.68 32.72 13.58
N ASP A 1066 46.04 32.16 14.61
CA ASP A 1066 45.71 30.74 14.68
C ASP A 1066 44.47 30.34 13.86
N VAL A 1067 43.67 31.31 13.40
CA VAL A 1067 42.43 31.08 12.67
C VAL A 1067 42.67 31.24 11.16
N PRO A 1068 42.47 30.18 10.34
CA PRO A 1068 42.50 30.30 8.88
C PRO A 1068 41.50 31.35 8.40
N ARG A 1069 41.76 31.99 7.25
CA ARG A 1069 40.84 33.00 6.67
C ARG A 1069 39.38 32.52 6.58
N ASP A 1070 39.20 31.25 6.21
CA ASP A 1070 37.88 30.60 6.08
C ASP A 1070 37.22 30.30 7.44
N GLY A 1071 37.96 30.43 8.55
CA GLY A 1071 37.52 30.23 9.93
C GLY A 1071 37.22 31.53 10.70
N HIS A 1072 37.35 32.72 10.11
CA HIS A 1072 37.04 33.96 10.83
C HIS A 1072 35.54 34.07 11.22
N ALA A 1073 34.66 33.38 10.49
CA ALA A 1073 33.23 33.28 10.82
C ALA A 1073 32.96 32.53 12.15
N VAL A 1074 33.84 31.59 12.53
CA VAL A 1074 33.79 30.80 13.78
C VAL A 1074 33.59 31.69 15.00
N LEU A 1075 34.22 32.87 14.96
CA LEU A 1075 34.29 33.76 16.10
C LEU A 1075 33.30 34.94 16.00
N ALA A 1076 32.72 35.18 14.82
CA ALA A 1076 31.75 36.27 14.60
C ALA A 1076 30.33 35.90 15.09
N GLY A 1077 29.95 34.62 15.04
CA GLY A 1077 28.64 34.13 15.48
C GLY A 1077 28.39 34.30 16.99
N THR A 1078 29.44 34.23 17.82
CA THR A 1078 29.34 34.40 19.29
C THR A 1078 29.11 35.84 19.77
N GLY A 1079 29.02 36.81 18.85
CA GLY A 1079 28.93 38.25 19.17
C GLY A 1079 27.59 38.92 18.86
N ARG A 1080 26.60 38.22 18.30
CA ARG A 1080 25.32 38.85 17.88
C ARG A 1080 24.24 38.87 18.96
N ALA A 1081 24.36 38.10 20.04
CA ALA A 1081 23.47 38.18 21.19
C ALA A 1081 24.12 39.04 22.29
N GLY A 1082 23.80 40.34 22.34
CA GLY A 1082 24.17 41.21 23.47
C GLY A 1082 25.05 42.42 23.16
N ALA A 1083 24.89 43.07 22.00
CA ALA A 1083 25.52 44.37 21.74
C ALA A 1083 24.48 45.47 21.51
N GLU A 1084 23.89 45.99 22.58
CA GLU A 1084 23.43 47.38 22.61
C GLU A 1084 24.44 48.23 23.41
N GLY A 1085 25.00 49.28 22.77
CA GLY A 1085 25.71 50.35 23.48
C GLY A 1085 27.02 50.86 22.87
N PHE A 1086 26.91 51.74 21.86
CA PHE A 1086 27.67 53.00 21.69
C PHE A 1086 29.23 53.04 21.87
N VAL A 1087 29.89 53.41 20.75
CA VAL A 1087 31.05 54.34 20.51
C VAL A 1087 32.48 53.82 20.25
N VAL A 1088 33.02 54.41 19.15
CA VAL A 1088 34.41 54.78 18.77
C VAL A 1088 35.07 53.78 17.80
N LYS A 1089 35.38 54.05 16.52
CA LYS A 1089 35.66 55.24 15.68
C LYS A 1089 35.14 54.89 14.27
N THR A 1090 34.53 55.80 13.50
CA THR A 1090 35.27 56.73 12.62
C THR A 1090 34.41 57.97 12.32
N LEU A 1091 34.91 59.13 12.73
CA LEU A 1091 34.55 60.44 12.17
C LEU A 1091 35.82 61.02 11.58
N VAL A 1092 35.90 61.07 10.24
CA VAL A 1092 36.53 62.18 9.52
C VAL A 1092 35.59 62.53 8.35
N SER A 1093 35.15 63.79 8.35
CA SER A 1093 34.46 64.56 7.31
C SER A 1093 32.96 64.31 7.07
N GLY A 1094 32.20 65.41 7.03
CA GLY A 1094 30.99 65.49 6.19
C GLY A 1094 29.63 65.79 6.84
N ALA A 1095 29.55 66.83 7.66
CA ALA A 1095 28.47 67.84 7.68
C ALA A 1095 26.96 67.45 7.52
N ARG A 1096 26.20 67.90 8.53
CA ARG A 1096 24.88 68.60 8.50
C ARG A 1096 23.58 67.85 8.90
N ALA A 1097 22.95 68.48 9.90
CA ALA A 1097 21.51 68.73 10.14
C ALA A 1097 20.67 67.74 11.00
N LEU A 1098 20.51 68.15 12.27
CA LEU A 1098 19.40 68.01 13.23
C LEU A 1098 17.97 68.22 12.64
N PRO A 1099 16.84 68.09 13.42
CA PRO A 1099 16.39 67.04 14.37
C PRO A 1099 14.83 66.82 14.39
N ALA A 1100 14.35 66.03 15.40
CA ALA A 1100 13.01 66.08 16.07
C ALA A 1100 11.86 65.29 15.39
N LEU A 1101 10.86 64.64 16.03
CA LEU A 1101 10.17 64.61 17.34
C LEU A 1101 9.64 63.16 17.54
N ALA A 1102 9.71 62.48 18.70
CA ALA A 1102 8.88 62.58 19.91
C ALA A 1102 7.36 62.30 19.77
N SER A 1103 6.89 61.28 20.52
CA SER A 1103 5.49 60.96 20.96
C SER A 1103 4.53 60.39 19.89
N SER A 1104 3.65 59.42 20.14
CA SER A 1104 2.83 59.01 21.30
C SER A 1104 2.34 57.56 21.11
N ARG A 1105 2.43 56.68 22.12
CA ARG A 1105 1.35 56.14 23.00
C ARG A 1105 0.00 55.76 22.36
N SER A 1106 -0.46 54.57 22.80
CA SER A 1106 -1.81 54.00 22.94
C SER A 1106 -2.52 53.30 21.76
N SER A 1107 -2.63 51.96 21.93
CA SER A 1107 -3.58 50.95 21.41
C SER A 1107 -5.06 51.37 21.28
N PRO A 1108 -6.03 50.54 20.81
CA PRO A 1108 -6.00 49.14 20.32
C PRO A 1108 -6.74 48.87 18.96
N MET A 1109 -6.62 47.62 18.48
CA MET A 1109 -7.40 46.85 17.45
C MET A 1109 -8.88 47.29 17.24
N PRO A 1110 -9.58 47.04 16.08
CA PRO A 1110 -9.66 45.73 15.39
C PRO A 1110 -9.91 45.69 13.85
N HIS A 1111 -9.95 44.47 13.32
CA HIS A 1111 -10.23 43.98 11.95
C HIS A 1111 -11.06 44.84 10.97
N LEU A 1112 -10.65 44.88 9.69
CA LEU A 1112 -11.55 44.84 8.53
C LEU A 1112 -10.82 44.35 7.25
N ARG A 1113 -11.49 43.43 6.53
CA ARG A 1113 -11.13 42.88 5.22
C ARG A 1113 -11.35 43.89 4.09
N GLY A 1114 -10.52 43.82 3.05
CA GLY A 1114 -10.95 44.01 1.66
C GLY A 1114 -10.38 45.22 0.93
N LEU A 1115 -9.55 44.97 -0.10
CA LEU A 1115 -9.74 45.39 -1.51
C LEU A 1115 -8.37 45.47 -2.21
N CYS A 1116 -8.12 44.51 -3.11
CA CYS A 1116 -7.16 44.65 -4.20
C CYS A 1116 -7.84 45.37 -5.37
N GLN A 1117 -7.25 46.46 -5.84
CA GLN A 1117 -7.24 46.84 -7.26
C GLN A 1117 -5.86 47.46 -7.60
N PRO A 1118 -5.31 47.18 -8.79
CA PRO A 1118 -3.94 47.56 -9.16
C PRO A 1118 -3.89 48.96 -9.80
N ALA A 1119 -2.81 49.69 -9.55
CA ALA A 1119 -2.46 50.90 -10.29
C ALA A 1119 -1.28 50.60 -11.23
N GLU A 1120 -1.49 50.92 -12.51
CA GLU A 1120 -0.53 50.82 -13.62
C GLU A 1120 0.62 51.82 -13.46
N GLY A 1121 1.82 51.44 -13.92
CA GLY A 1121 3.00 52.32 -13.92
C GLY A 1121 4.20 51.77 -14.67
N GLN A 1122 4.20 51.98 -16.00
CA GLN A 1122 5.29 52.12 -16.97
C GLN A 1122 6.67 51.43 -16.73
N VAL A 1123 7.01 50.51 -17.63
CA VAL A 1123 8.39 50.03 -17.89
C VAL A 1123 8.93 50.75 -19.13
N GLY A 1124 10.09 51.39 -19.00
CA GLY A 1124 10.90 51.89 -20.11
C GLY A 1124 12.04 50.91 -20.44
N GLU A 1125 12.17 50.56 -21.71
CA GLU A 1125 13.24 49.72 -22.27
C GLU A 1125 14.57 50.49 -22.36
N ALA A 1126 15.68 49.78 -22.13
CA ALA A 1126 16.99 50.15 -22.66
C ALA A 1126 17.81 48.90 -23.02
N HIS A 1127 18.20 48.84 -24.30
CA HIS A 1127 18.99 47.80 -24.94
C HIS A 1127 20.46 47.77 -24.47
N LEU A 1128 21.07 46.58 -24.49
CA LEU A 1128 22.53 46.39 -24.55
C LEU A 1128 22.85 45.28 -25.57
N THR A 1129 23.54 45.67 -26.63
CA THR A 1129 23.98 44.85 -27.78
C THR A 1129 25.35 44.22 -27.47
N ILE A 1130 25.57 42.96 -27.88
CA ILE A 1130 26.90 42.32 -27.88
C ILE A 1130 27.20 41.87 -29.32
N GLU A 1131 28.31 42.37 -29.88
CA GLU A 1131 28.83 41.98 -31.20
C GLU A 1131 29.63 40.68 -31.14
N SER A 1132 29.40 39.83 -32.14
CA SER A 1132 30.13 38.57 -32.40
C SER A 1132 31.14 38.73 -33.53
N ARG A 1133 32.34 38.18 -33.39
CA ARG A 1133 33.18 37.75 -34.52
C ARG A 1133 33.60 36.29 -34.34
N TRP A 1134 33.19 35.47 -35.31
CA TRP A 1134 33.65 34.10 -35.54
C TRP A 1134 34.47 34.11 -36.83
N ASP A 1135 35.60 33.41 -36.84
CA ASP A 1135 36.22 32.91 -38.06
C ASP A 1135 36.43 31.40 -37.95
N SER A 1136 35.89 30.73 -38.96
CA SER A 1136 35.94 29.31 -39.36
C SER A 1136 37.37 28.78 -39.56
N ASN A 1137 37.73 27.49 -39.56
CA ASN A 1137 37.13 26.30 -40.20
C ASN A 1137 37.98 25.01 -39.83
N PRO A 1138 37.83 23.80 -40.42
CA PRO A 1138 37.35 22.59 -39.71
C PRO A 1138 38.21 21.30 -39.91
N SER A 1139 37.95 20.26 -39.11
CA SER A 1139 38.04 18.79 -39.41
C SER A 1139 38.22 18.04 -38.08
N GLY A 1140 37.16 17.54 -37.44
CA GLY A 1140 36.54 16.22 -37.70
C GLY A 1140 37.34 15.13 -36.97
N GLY A 1141 37.10 14.84 -35.69
CA GLY A 1141 36.04 13.99 -35.12
C GLY A 1141 36.74 12.78 -34.47
N GLU A 1142 36.54 12.33 -33.23
CA GLU A 1142 35.44 12.42 -32.27
C GLU A 1142 36.01 12.67 -30.87
N GLY A 1143 35.52 13.71 -30.19
CA GLY A 1143 35.92 14.07 -28.84
C GLY A 1143 35.15 15.29 -28.34
N GLU A 1144 34.21 15.03 -27.42
CA GLU A 1144 33.45 15.99 -26.59
C GLU A 1144 32.53 16.97 -27.37
N ILE A 1145 31.41 17.49 -26.85
CA ILE A 1145 31.25 18.36 -25.67
C ILE A 1145 29.71 18.55 -25.53
N VAL A 1146 28.94 18.32 -24.44
CA VAL A 1146 29.06 18.57 -22.98
C VAL A 1146 29.03 20.05 -22.54
N ALA A 1147 28.86 21.03 -23.44
CA ALA A 1147 28.87 22.46 -23.06
C ALA A 1147 27.57 23.23 -23.35
N LEU A 1148 26.40 22.62 -23.20
CA LEU A 1148 25.11 23.33 -23.29
C LEU A 1148 24.06 22.95 -22.23
N ARG A 1149 24.46 22.43 -21.06
CA ARG A 1149 23.52 22.09 -19.96
C ARG A 1149 23.84 22.62 -18.56
N LEU A 1150 24.82 23.50 -18.40
CA LEU A 1150 25.26 23.99 -17.07
C LEU A 1150 24.97 25.47 -16.76
N LEU A 1151 23.93 26.08 -17.36
CA LEU A 1151 23.48 27.44 -17.01
C LEU A 1151 21.94 27.57 -16.90
N ARG A 1152 21.27 26.55 -16.33
CA ARG A 1152 19.83 26.64 -16.00
C ARG A 1152 19.42 25.95 -14.70
N ALA A 1153 20.31 25.85 -13.73
CA ALA A 1153 20.00 25.33 -12.41
C ALA A 1153 20.78 26.08 -11.32
N SER A 1154 20.47 27.36 -11.12
CA SER A 1154 20.88 28.14 -9.93
C SER A 1154 20.19 29.52 -9.95
N ALA A 1155 18.89 29.56 -9.61
CA ALA A 1155 18.29 30.56 -8.70
C ALA A 1155 16.75 30.48 -8.71
N PRO A 1156 16.11 30.71 -7.55
CA PRO A 1156 14.78 30.22 -7.19
C PRO A 1156 13.71 31.34 -7.13
N ALA A 1157 12.46 30.94 -6.92
CA ALA A 1157 11.37 31.73 -6.32
C ALA A 1157 11.18 33.19 -6.82
N CYS A 1158 10.45 33.35 -7.92
CA CYS A 1158 9.51 34.46 -8.17
C CYS A 1158 8.80 34.17 -9.49
N GLY A 1159 7.52 33.78 -9.44
CA GLY A 1159 6.74 33.58 -10.67
C GLY A 1159 5.54 32.65 -10.55
N PHE A 1160 4.58 32.98 -9.67
CA PHE A 1160 3.19 32.59 -9.88
C PHE A 1160 2.29 33.79 -9.55
N LEU A 1161 2.36 34.78 -10.43
CA LEU A 1161 1.22 35.59 -10.86
C LEU A 1161 1.38 35.72 -12.38
N LEU A 1162 0.28 35.44 -13.10
CA LEU A 1162 0.10 35.41 -14.57
C LEU A 1162 0.27 34.06 -15.28
N ARG A 1163 -0.64 33.12 -14.98
CA ARG A 1163 -1.67 32.69 -15.94
C ARG A 1163 -2.91 32.19 -15.20
#